data_AF-A0A963Z1H2-F1
#
_entry.id   AF-A0A963Z1H2-F1
#
_cell.length_a   1.000
_cell.length_b   1.000
_cell.length_c   1.000
_cell.angle_alpha   90.00
_cell.angle_beta   90.00
_cell.angle_gamma   90.00
#
_symmetry.space_group_name_H-M   'P 1'
#
loop_
_entity.id
_entity.type
_entity.pdbx_description
1 polymer ?
#
loop_
_entity_poly.entity_id
_entity_poly.type
_entity_poly.pdbx_seq_one_letter_code
_entity_poly.pdbx_strand_id
1 'polypeptide(L)'
;MAIRPYAQKSVFDLEVIFERSRNDASELGQLSKELAFRNTIKARSLATKVGEALTKLASHRGGPGLPPDTPTPPLVLGSLPFFSPSGKTNDAFAILAAWTALEALSPQAYKRPEEMASGDRSRIVLLERGIPWGPQARSKPDHKLYFEIILGAIALDKATDELVKVFGEDEERSRPNGKKAAIGSFLVDKDGYLLKDNGIAVSSFAWALRPALDLKLGSLGAWPKVEQHILESLDRMVRSYDKDGEPVPIDINIVDRAHRWLVAQFDVPNSLVEPPTFAVKVFHYFKVKTPPEPSLLNSFYLEDLAKASELTGAGKAGVGLQRYIGIQRPDKKVDVLSPPSAVEQFVAPSLMPQARWPSAGGHPLVLLQQAAVNAARTELRDNPGIIGVNGPPGTGKTTLLRDIVAGCVLDRATAMARFDKPQDAFSTTGERLAFGSNVFLHFYKLDSSLKGHEIVIASSNNKAVENVSKELPLKEANGRHEQMSYFRSISNLIANSKRGDIFEADENAATNPVETWGLIAAALGNSRNRGAFQQGFWWNQDGGFLTYLKAARGKNVMREIKDPRTGEVVDRVMPSVVANEQPSTNEVDAAAAWRKARASFLRLKKSIDSEIANIEGMRRDIQALKGAIVELEQLNGRHSCVTDAVAMARLIVESRSQDQVRTKSQLEQDKILLVGHLASRPGFFSRLFSTTVWKKWNSDQGELSLNLQQSAKQAGVAESASELAETELGKAQSQLQRLDHAISGKQNAVTQLRVRSAAARNRLGDRVIDEVFFERKHEDIHLTAPWLPDDVHRMREDLFAAALMLHKAFIDASASRLQHNLGLLMSAMTAGAFQSPAHRALLPELWSSLFMVVPTVSTTFASVSAMFGDLPPESIGWLLVDEAGQAIPQAAVGAIMRAKRSIMVGDPLQIPPVVSLPEKLNTEICKFFNIDMAEWSAPVASTQTLADRASHFKSPIDTDIGDREVGLPLLVHRRCQSPMFDVSNTIAYAGQMVQAVGPKRPGPIGLALGRSCWIDVNGSAETKWCPEEGDAVVQMLKTLTASDVKNPDLFIITPFKVIEQEMRRRIEKETDMLRAFSVKAHEWSRDRIGTVHTFQGREADTVILLLGAPNASQHRARQWAASPPNIVNVAVSRAKQNLYVVGSSAAWAGGRDQSAGFAASVGRISVNYL
;
A
#
# COMPACT_ATOMS: atom_id res chain seq x y z
N MET A 1 -6.00 69.56 -34.16
CA MET A 1 -7.33 69.53 -34.81
C MET A 1 -7.79 68.08 -34.89
N ALA A 2 -8.89 67.72 -34.22
CA ALA A 2 -9.43 66.36 -34.29
C ALA A 2 -10.03 66.10 -35.69
N ILE A 3 -9.59 65.02 -36.34
CA ILE A 3 -10.05 64.63 -37.69
C ILE A 3 -11.55 64.30 -37.59
N ARG A 4 -12.38 64.99 -38.39
CA ARG A 4 -13.81 64.69 -38.52
C ARG A 4 -14.01 63.63 -39.62
N PRO A 5 -14.26 62.35 -39.27
CA PRO A 5 -14.26 61.24 -40.22
C PRO A 5 -15.38 61.32 -41.28
N TYR A 6 -16.40 62.14 -41.05
CA TYR A 6 -17.58 62.24 -41.89
C TYR A 6 -17.81 63.61 -42.54
N ALA A 7 -16.85 64.54 -42.41
CA ALA A 7 -17.00 65.91 -42.90
C ALA A 7 -17.25 66.00 -44.41
N GLN A 8 -16.71 65.08 -45.21
CA GLN A 8 -16.87 65.06 -46.67
C GLN A 8 -18.07 64.22 -47.18
N LYS A 9 -18.82 63.56 -46.29
CA LYS A 9 -19.95 62.69 -46.69
C LYS A 9 -21.22 63.51 -46.89
N SER A 10 -22.11 63.13 -47.81
CA SER A 10 -23.42 63.78 -47.94
C SER A 10 -24.38 63.34 -46.83
N VAL A 11 -25.51 64.04 -46.63
CA VAL A 11 -26.53 63.60 -45.65
C VAL A 11 -27.13 62.24 -46.04
N PHE A 12 -27.17 61.92 -47.33
CA PHE A 12 -27.62 60.61 -47.82
C PHE A 12 -26.63 59.50 -47.43
N ASP A 13 -25.32 59.75 -47.55
CA ASP A 13 -24.30 58.81 -47.11
C ASP A 13 -24.35 58.58 -45.58
N LEU A 14 -24.69 59.63 -44.82
CA LEU A 14 -24.92 59.51 -43.37
C LEU A 14 -26.15 58.66 -43.05
N GLU A 15 -27.22 58.71 -43.85
CA GLU A 15 -28.38 57.82 -43.69
C GLU A 15 -27.99 56.35 -43.93
N VAL A 16 -27.19 56.07 -44.97
CA VAL A 16 -26.69 54.71 -45.25
C VAL A 16 -25.81 54.19 -44.10
N ILE A 17 -24.95 55.06 -43.55
CA ILE A 17 -24.12 54.70 -42.39
C ILE A 17 -25.00 54.47 -41.15
N PHE A 18 -26.03 55.27 -40.93
CA PHE A 18 -26.98 55.04 -39.85
C PHE A 18 -27.68 53.68 -39.95
N GLU A 19 -28.16 53.30 -41.15
CA GLU A 19 -28.86 52.02 -41.36
C GLU A 19 -27.99 50.80 -41.04
N ARG A 20 -26.69 50.83 -41.38
CA ARG A 20 -25.75 49.73 -41.05
C ARG A 20 -25.26 49.73 -39.60
N SER A 21 -25.32 50.87 -38.91
CA SER A 21 -24.71 51.08 -37.59
C SER A 21 -25.73 51.17 -36.44
N ARG A 22 -26.99 50.77 -36.68
CA ARG A 22 -28.08 50.86 -35.68
C ARG A 22 -27.78 50.21 -34.31
N ASN A 23 -26.80 49.30 -34.24
CA ASN A 23 -26.39 48.62 -33.00
C ASN A 23 -24.96 48.99 -32.51
N ASP A 24 -24.26 49.93 -33.15
CA ASP A 24 -22.90 50.36 -32.76
C ASP A 24 -22.95 51.76 -32.12
N ALA A 25 -22.81 51.83 -30.79
CA ALA A 25 -22.86 53.08 -30.03
C ALA A 25 -21.70 54.04 -30.36
N SER A 26 -20.55 53.53 -30.80
CA SER A 26 -19.38 54.34 -31.16
C SER A 26 -19.61 55.01 -32.51
N GLU A 27 -20.06 54.26 -33.52
CA GLU A 27 -20.32 54.78 -34.86
C GLU A 27 -21.52 55.75 -34.86
N LEU A 28 -22.59 55.44 -34.10
CA LEU A 28 -23.72 56.36 -33.89
C LEU A 28 -23.31 57.63 -33.12
N GLY A 29 -22.38 57.53 -32.17
CA GLY A 29 -21.82 58.68 -31.44
C GLY A 29 -21.03 59.61 -32.34
N GLN A 30 -20.26 59.08 -33.30
CA GLN A 30 -19.56 59.87 -34.30
C GLN A 30 -20.52 60.50 -35.32
N LEU A 31 -21.57 59.78 -35.72
CA LEU A 31 -22.65 60.27 -36.58
C LEU A 31 -23.43 61.42 -35.93
N SER A 32 -23.77 61.29 -34.65
CA SER A 32 -24.44 62.34 -33.87
C SER A 32 -23.61 63.61 -33.79
N LYS A 33 -22.30 63.48 -33.50
CA LYS A 33 -21.36 64.62 -33.51
C LYS A 33 -21.23 65.27 -34.88
N GLU A 34 -21.22 64.49 -35.97
CA GLU A 34 -21.17 65.04 -37.33
C GLU A 34 -22.47 65.79 -37.69
N LEU A 35 -23.63 65.22 -37.32
CA LEU A 35 -24.94 65.80 -37.62
C LEU A 35 -25.19 67.12 -36.86
N ALA A 36 -24.55 67.33 -35.71
CA ALA A 36 -24.58 68.61 -35.00
C ALA A 36 -24.01 69.79 -35.81
N PHE A 37 -23.18 69.52 -36.83
CA PHE A 37 -22.62 70.53 -37.71
C PHE A 37 -23.44 70.74 -39.01
N ARG A 38 -24.62 70.13 -39.15
CA ARG A 38 -25.42 70.18 -40.38
C ARG A 38 -26.81 70.79 -40.14
N ASN A 39 -27.14 71.82 -40.91
CA ASN A 39 -28.36 72.62 -40.72
C ASN A 39 -29.53 72.26 -41.66
N THR A 40 -29.44 71.18 -42.44
CA THR A 40 -30.53 70.77 -43.34
C THR A 40 -31.65 70.03 -42.61
N ILE A 41 -32.88 70.14 -43.11
CA ILE A 41 -34.08 69.46 -42.55
C ILE A 41 -33.86 67.93 -42.47
N LYS A 42 -33.27 67.33 -43.51
CA LYS A 42 -32.91 65.90 -43.52
C LYS A 42 -31.88 65.53 -42.46
N ALA A 43 -30.85 66.37 -42.25
CA ALA A 43 -29.85 66.10 -41.22
C ALA A 43 -30.43 66.16 -39.81
N ARG A 44 -31.40 67.07 -39.56
CA ARG A 44 -32.13 67.11 -38.28
C ARG A 44 -32.99 65.88 -38.08
N SER A 45 -33.70 65.43 -39.11
CA SER A 45 -34.48 64.18 -39.04
C SER A 45 -33.60 62.97 -38.74
N LEU A 46 -32.43 62.86 -39.40
CA LEU A 46 -31.46 61.81 -39.13
C LEU A 46 -30.85 61.94 -37.73
N ALA A 47 -30.57 63.16 -37.25
CA ALA A 47 -30.08 63.39 -35.89
C ALA A 47 -31.08 62.91 -34.84
N THR A 48 -32.38 63.12 -35.06
CA THR A 48 -33.43 62.57 -34.19
C THR A 48 -33.42 61.04 -34.20
N LYS A 49 -33.33 60.40 -35.38
CA LYS A 49 -33.27 58.93 -35.50
C LYS A 49 -32.01 58.34 -34.84
N VAL A 50 -30.85 58.99 -35.01
CA VAL A 50 -29.59 58.63 -34.35
C VAL A 50 -29.71 58.82 -32.84
N GLY A 51 -30.35 59.90 -32.38
CA GLY A 51 -30.63 60.17 -30.98
C GLY A 51 -31.55 59.11 -30.37
N GLU A 52 -32.63 58.72 -31.05
CA GLU A 52 -33.53 57.65 -30.64
C GLU A 52 -32.83 56.29 -30.59
N ALA A 53 -31.97 55.98 -31.56
CA ALA A 53 -31.16 54.76 -31.58
C ALA A 53 -30.13 54.73 -30.43
N LEU A 54 -29.44 55.85 -30.17
CA LEU A 54 -28.55 56.00 -29.01
C LEU A 54 -29.32 55.91 -27.68
N THR A 55 -30.54 56.45 -27.63
CA THR A 55 -31.42 56.36 -26.45
C THR A 55 -31.94 54.94 -26.25
N LYS A 56 -32.23 54.19 -27.33
CA LYS A 56 -32.56 52.75 -27.28
C LYS A 56 -31.37 51.90 -26.83
N LEU A 57 -30.16 52.19 -27.32
CA LEU A 57 -28.93 51.53 -26.87
C LEU A 57 -28.60 51.90 -25.41
N ALA A 58 -28.91 53.12 -24.98
CA ALA A 58 -28.79 53.56 -23.59
C ALA A 58 -29.88 52.96 -22.69
N SER A 59 -31.10 52.76 -23.18
CA SER A 59 -32.19 52.12 -22.43
C SER A 59 -32.06 50.59 -22.38
N HIS A 60 -31.34 49.97 -23.31
CA HIS A 60 -30.82 48.59 -23.17
C HIS A 60 -29.58 48.48 -22.28
N ARG A 61 -28.94 49.60 -21.91
CA ARG A 61 -28.00 49.70 -20.78
C ARG A 61 -28.68 50.10 -19.46
N GLY A 62 -30.01 50.28 -19.48
CA GLY A 62 -30.85 50.70 -18.35
C GLY A 62 -31.91 49.68 -17.94
N GLY A 63 -31.62 48.37 -18.05
CA GLY A 63 -32.18 47.39 -17.10
C GLY A 63 -31.68 47.73 -15.69
N PRO A 64 -32.38 47.34 -14.61
CA PRO A 64 -32.17 47.90 -13.27
C PRO A 64 -30.68 47.92 -12.94
N GLY A 65 -30.18 49.11 -12.62
CA GLY A 65 -28.86 49.24 -12.03
C GLY A 65 -28.79 48.28 -10.85
N LEU A 66 -27.82 47.36 -10.92
CA LEU A 66 -27.22 46.85 -9.69
C LEU A 66 -26.88 48.10 -8.85
N PRO A 67 -27.27 48.15 -7.57
CA PRO A 67 -26.86 49.24 -6.71
C PRO A 67 -25.33 49.37 -6.74
N PRO A 68 -24.77 50.58 -6.57
CA PRO A 68 -23.33 50.72 -6.34
C PRO A 68 -22.97 49.83 -5.15
N ASP A 69 -21.92 49.02 -5.30
CA ASP A 69 -21.37 48.07 -4.32
C ASP A 69 -21.97 48.25 -2.93
N THR A 70 -23.11 47.61 -2.67
CA THR A 70 -23.40 47.20 -1.31
C THR A 70 -22.26 46.22 -1.02
N PRO A 71 -21.35 46.51 -0.06
CA PRO A 71 -20.33 45.55 0.32
C PRO A 71 -21.07 44.25 0.57
N THR A 72 -20.76 43.23 -0.23
CA THR A 72 -21.46 41.96 -0.11
C THR A 72 -21.19 41.53 1.32
N PRO A 73 -22.23 41.38 2.18
CA PRO A 73 -21.99 41.18 3.59
C PRO A 73 -21.03 39.99 3.72
N PRO A 74 -19.89 40.14 4.40
CA PRO A 74 -18.97 39.05 4.57
C PRO A 74 -19.75 37.88 5.15
N LEU A 75 -19.52 36.68 4.62
CA LEU A 75 -20.13 35.48 5.18
C LEU A 75 -19.78 35.47 6.67
N VAL A 76 -20.81 35.51 7.53
CA VAL A 76 -20.59 35.39 8.97
C VAL A 76 -20.24 33.93 9.24
N LEU A 77 -18.98 33.57 9.03
CA LEU A 77 -18.44 32.22 9.24
C LEU A 77 -18.39 31.80 10.73
N GLY A 78 -18.92 32.64 11.62
CA GLY A 78 -18.74 32.51 13.07
C GLY A 78 -17.26 32.56 13.45
N SER A 79 -16.92 32.12 14.67
CA SER A 79 -15.54 31.80 15.02
C SER A 79 -15.11 30.56 14.24
N LEU A 80 -14.32 30.72 13.19
CA LEU A 80 -13.66 29.60 12.54
C LEU A 80 -12.84 28.84 13.60
N PRO A 81 -13.00 27.51 13.73
CA PRO A 81 -12.24 26.75 14.70
C PRO A 81 -10.76 26.86 14.35
N PHE A 82 -10.01 27.58 15.17
CA PHE A 82 -8.57 27.66 15.06
C PHE A 82 -7.96 26.43 15.73
N PHE A 83 -7.11 25.71 15.01
CA PHE A 83 -6.35 24.64 15.65
C PHE A 83 -5.49 25.23 16.77
N SER A 84 -5.74 24.77 18.00
CA SER A 84 -4.94 25.14 19.16
C SER A 84 -3.92 24.03 19.41
N PRO A 85 -2.62 24.29 19.28
CA PRO A 85 -1.59 23.29 19.53
C PRO A 85 -1.72 22.72 20.94
N SER A 86 -1.68 21.39 21.08
CA SER A 86 -1.74 20.73 22.39
C SER A 86 -0.46 20.89 23.22
N GLY A 87 0.57 21.55 22.67
CA GLY A 87 1.90 21.69 23.27
C GLY A 87 2.77 20.43 23.19
N LYS A 88 2.20 19.29 22.80
CA LYS A 88 2.94 18.04 22.59
C LYS A 88 3.43 17.95 21.15
N THR A 89 4.71 17.66 20.97
CA THR A 89 5.28 17.40 19.64
C THR A 89 4.73 16.09 19.09
N ASN A 90 4.40 16.06 17.80
CA ASN A 90 3.84 14.89 17.09
C ASN A 90 2.51 14.38 17.68
N ASP A 91 1.63 15.29 18.12
CA ASP A 91 0.27 14.96 18.53
C ASP A 91 -0.57 14.51 17.32
N ALA A 92 -1.43 13.50 17.50
CA ALA A 92 -2.21 12.92 16.41
C ALA A 92 -3.20 13.92 15.76
N PHE A 93 -3.81 14.82 16.54
CA PHE A 93 -4.66 15.88 15.98
C PHE A 93 -3.83 16.90 15.22
N ALA A 94 -2.62 17.21 15.69
CA ALA A 94 -1.70 18.09 15.00
C ALA A 94 -1.23 17.51 13.66
N ILE A 95 -0.92 16.21 13.63
CA ILE A 95 -0.53 15.47 12.41
C ILE A 95 -1.68 15.52 11.38
N LEU A 96 -2.90 15.18 11.78
CA LEU A 96 -4.07 15.21 10.88
C LEU A 96 -4.39 16.65 10.40
N ALA A 97 -4.25 17.65 11.27
CA ALA A 97 -4.46 19.05 10.91
C ALA A 97 -3.38 19.55 9.93
N ALA A 98 -2.12 19.20 10.15
CA ALA A 98 -1.02 19.54 9.25
C ALA A 98 -1.21 18.90 7.85
N TRP A 99 -1.57 17.61 7.80
CA TRP A 99 -1.91 16.94 6.55
C TRP A 99 -3.11 17.58 5.86
N THR A 100 -4.14 17.97 6.61
CA THR A 100 -5.30 18.69 6.05
C THR A 100 -4.88 20.04 5.45
N ALA A 101 -3.98 20.78 6.12
CA ALA A 101 -3.45 22.04 5.60
C ALA A 101 -2.64 21.86 4.31
N LEU A 102 -1.80 20.81 4.23
CA LEU A 102 -1.05 20.46 3.01
C LEU A 102 -1.98 20.09 1.85
N GLU A 103 -3.03 19.31 2.12
CA GLU A 103 -3.99 18.90 1.10
C GLU A 103 -4.91 20.05 0.66
N ALA A 104 -5.27 20.97 1.56
CA ALA A 104 -6.03 22.17 1.22
C ALA A 104 -5.25 23.10 0.28
N LEU A 105 -3.91 23.09 0.37
CA LEU A 105 -3.03 23.85 -0.53
C LEU A 105 -2.65 23.09 -1.82
N SER A 106 -3.19 21.88 -2.03
CA SER A 106 -2.87 21.01 -3.17
C SER A 106 -4.06 20.85 -4.12
N PRO A 107 -4.30 21.82 -5.03
CA PRO A 107 -5.47 21.81 -5.91
C PRO A 107 -5.36 20.78 -7.05
N GLN A 108 -6.50 20.42 -7.62
CA GLN A 108 -6.54 19.81 -8.96
C GLN A 108 -6.20 20.88 -10.01
N ALA A 109 -5.03 20.74 -10.62
CA ALA A 109 -4.50 21.70 -11.57
C ALA A 109 -4.77 21.29 -13.02
N TYR A 110 -5.13 22.26 -13.87
CA TYR A 110 -5.26 22.08 -15.32
C TYR A 110 -4.45 23.14 -16.08
N LYS A 111 -3.92 22.81 -17.25
CA LYS A 111 -3.20 23.76 -18.12
C LYS A 111 -4.09 24.31 -19.23
N ARG A 112 -4.95 23.46 -19.78
CA ARG A 112 -5.92 23.83 -20.82
C ARG A 112 -7.32 23.37 -20.43
N PRO A 113 -8.39 24.08 -20.83
CA PRO A 113 -9.76 23.69 -20.52
C PRO A 113 -10.10 22.25 -20.90
N GLU A 114 -9.52 21.74 -22.00
CA GLU A 114 -9.78 20.38 -22.48
C GLU A 114 -9.34 19.31 -21.46
N GLU A 115 -8.36 19.59 -20.61
CA GLU A 115 -7.91 18.65 -19.56
C GLU A 115 -9.01 18.37 -18.54
N MET A 116 -9.88 19.35 -18.24
CA MET A 116 -11.07 19.16 -17.39
C MET A 116 -12.16 18.32 -18.08
N ALA A 117 -12.06 18.12 -19.39
CA ALA A 117 -12.94 17.26 -20.18
C ALA A 117 -12.26 15.95 -20.63
N SER A 118 -11.23 15.49 -19.90
CA SER A 118 -10.45 14.31 -20.25
C SER A 118 -9.77 14.38 -21.62
N GLY A 119 -9.41 15.59 -22.06
CA GLY A 119 -8.77 15.87 -23.35
C GLY A 119 -9.74 16.11 -24.51
N ASP A 120 -11.04 15.95 -24.33
CA ASP A 120 -12.03 16.12 -25.39
C ASP A 120 -12.40 17.61 -25.60
N ARG A 121 -11.78 18.20 -26.62
CA ARG A 121 -12.02 19.60 -27.01
C ARG A 121 -13.46 19.89 -27.41
N SER A 122 -14.21 18.91 -27.94
CA SER A 122 -15.60 19.10 -28.38
C SER A 122 -16.56 19.37 -27.23
N ARG A 123 -16.14 19.04 -26.01
CA ARG A 123 -16.90 19.27 -24.78
C ARG A 123 -16.70 20.66 -24.20
N ILE A 124 -15.69 21.41 -24.64
CA ILE A 124 -15.44 22.76 -24.12
C ILE A 124 -16.27 23.78 -24.88
N VAL A 125 -16.94 24.68 -24.15
CA VAL A 125 -17.64 25.83 -24.73
C VAL A 125 -17.15 27.11 -24.08
N LEU A 126 -16.76 28.08 -24.90
CA LEU A 126 -16.28 29.39 -24.43
C LEU A 126 -17.48 30.30 -24.10
N LEU A 127 -17.50 30.85 -22.89
CA LEU A 127 -18.59 31.72 -22.42
C LEU A 127 -18.64 33.07 -23.15
N GLU A 128 -17.50 33.52 -23.73
CA GLU A 128 -17.44 34.70 -24.59
C GLU A 128 -18.36 34.62 -25.82
N ARG A 129 -18.71 33.40 -26.25
CA ARG A 129 -19.59 33.15 -27.41
C ARG A 129 -21.08 33.12 -27.02
N GLY A 130 -21.41 33.43 -25.76
CA GLY A 130 -22.75 33.38 -25.21
C GLY A 130 -23.01 32.15 -24.35
N ILE A 131 -24.23 32.07 -23.81
CA ILE A 131 -24.66 31.00 -22.92
C ILE A 131 -24.87 29.68 -23.72
N PRO A 132 -24.25 28.56 -23.31
CA PRO A 132 -24.31 27.32 -24.08
C PRO A 132 -25.54 26.44 -23.79
N TRP A 133 -26.32 26.74 -22.75
CA TRP A 133 -27.58 26.06 -22.40
C TRP A 133 -28.81 26.86 -22.87
N GLY A 134 -29.95 26.19 -22.94
CA GLY A 134 -31.22 26.73 -23.41
C GLY A 134 -31.87 25.88 -24.50
N PRO A 135 -32.99 26.34 -25.09
CA PRO A 135 -33.83 25.53 -25.98
C PRO A 135 -33.12 24.99 -27.23
N GLN A 136 -32.02 25.62 -27.66
CA GLN A 136 -31.25 25.23 -28.85
C GLN A 136 -30.10 24.26 -28.55
N ALA A 137 -29.84 23.93 -27.27
CA ALA A 137 -28.77 23.01 -26.88
C ALA A 137 -29.08 21.56 -27.32
N ARG A 138 -28.20 20.99 -28.16
CA ARG A 138 -28.37 19.62 -28.69
C ARG A 138 -27.54 18.60 -27.91
N SER A 139 -28.19 17.53 -27.46
CA SER A 139 -27.54 16.38 -26.83
C SER A 139 -27.16 15.30 -27.85
N LYS A 140 -26.27 14.38 -27.45
CA LYS A 140 -25.98 13.14 -28.20
C LYS A 140 -27.18 12.17 -28.08
N PRO A 141 -27.39 11.26 -29.06
CA PRO A 141 -28.37 10.18 -28.93
C PRO A 141 -28.19 9.41 -27.62
N ASP A 142 -29.27 9.02 -26.97
CA ASP A 142 -29.28 8.30 -25.69
C ASP A 142 -28.56 9.02 -24.52
N HIS A 143 -28.39 10.33 -24.57
CA HIS A 143 -27.77 11.09 -23.47
C HIS A 143 -28.60 12.32 -23.11
N LYS A 144 -28.64 12.62 -21.82
CA LYS A 144 -29.00 13.93 -21.27
C LYS A 144 -27.76 14.83 -21.29
N LEU A 145 -27.96 16.09 -21.62
CA LEU A 145 -26.89 17.08 -21.66
C LEU A 145 -26.95 17.96 -20.42
N TYR A 146 -25.80 18.15 -19.81
CA TYR A 146 -25.56 19.05 -18.70
C TYR A 146 -24.36 19.94 -19.03
N PHE A 147 -24.22 21.07 -18.34
CA PHE A 147 -23.09 21.97 -18.48
C PHE A 147 -22.48 22.24 -17.12
N GLU A 148 -21.17 21.97 -17.01
CA GLU A 148 -20.39 22.38 -15.84
C GLU A 148 -19.71 23.72 -16.12
N ILE A 149 -20.06 24.76 -15.38
CA ILE A 149 -19.58 26.12 -15.55
C ILE A 149 -18.43 26.34 -14.58
N ILE A 150 -17.25 26.73 -15.08
CA ILE A 150 -16.08 27.00 -14.24
C ILE A 150 -16.06 28.47 -13.82
N LEU A 151 -16.11 28.75 -12.52
CA LEU A 151 -16.25 30.07 -11.92
C LEU A 151 -14.90 30.78 -11.76
N GLY A 152 -14.12 30.82 -12.84
CA GLY A 152 -12.79 31.43 -12.86
C GLY A 152 -11.70 30.52 -12.31
N ALA A 153 -10.48 31.05 -12.30
CA ALA A 153 -9.29 30.29 -11.96
C ALA A 153 -8.21 31.13 -11.28
N ILE A 154 -7.30 30.47 -10.58
CA ILE A 154 -6.09 31.06 -10.01
C ILE A 154 -4.88 30.57 -10.81
N ALA A 155 -4.05 31.50 -11.27
CA ALA A 155 -2.78 31.20 -11.93
C ALA A 155 -1.79 30.63 -10.91
N LEU A 156 -1.48 29.32 -11.01
CA LEU A 156 -0.71 28.61 -10.00
C LEU A 156 0.76 28.99 -9.98
N ASP A 157 1.33 29.35 -11.13
CA ASP A 157 2.68 29.88 -11.22
C ASP A 157 2.83 31.17 -10.39
N LYS A 158 1.94 32.13 -10.58
CA LYS A 158 1.93 33.38 -9.81
C LYS A 158 1.61 33.16 -8.34
N ALA A 159 0.64 32.29 -8.02
CA ALA A 159 0.31 31.98 -6.62
C ALA A 159 1.49 31.29 -5.92
N THR A 160 2.21 30.42 -6.63
CA THR A 160 3.46 29.83 -6.13
C THR A 160 4.52 30.90 -5.90
N ASP A 161 4.67 31.86 -6.82
CA ASP A 161 5.62 32.97 -6.65
C ASP A 161 5.28 33.82 -5.41
N GLU A 162 4.00 34.09 -5.13
CA GLU A 162 3.59 34.79 -3.90
C GLU A 162 3.88 33.98 -2.63
N LEU A 163 3.60 32.67 -2.65
CA LEU A 163 3.98 31.78 -1.53
C LEU A 163 5.50 31.76 -1.35
N VAL A 164 6.26 31.69 -2.44
CA VAL A 164 7.73 31.74 -2.42
C VAL A 164 8.25 33.08 -1.89
N LYS A 165 7.58 34.21 -2.14
CA LYS A 165 7.97 35.50 -1.53
C LYS A 165 7.80 35.49 0.00
N VAL A 166 6.76 34.84 0.51
CA VAL A 166 6.47 34.75 1.95
C VAL A 166 7.39 33.75 2.65
N PHE A 167 7.60 32.57 2.05
CA PHE A 167 8.30 31.44 2.67
C PHE A 167 9.76 31.27 2.21
N GLY A 168 10.18 31.98 1.15
CA GLY A 168 11.52 31.94 0.55
C GLY A 168 11.63 31.06 -0.70
N GLU A 169 12.66 31.31 -1.52
CA GLU A 169 12.94 30.51 -2.74
C GLU A 169 13.45 29.10 -2.40
N ASP A 170 12.93 28.11 -3.12
CA ASP A 170 13.44 26.74 -3.17
C ASP A 170 14.53 26.65 -4.27
N GLU A 171 15.61 25.92 -4.02
CA GLU A 171 16.77 25.91 -4.93
C GLU A 171 16.51 25.22 -6.28
N GLU A 172 15.60 24.24 -6.39
CA GLU A 172 15.59 23.31 -7.55
C GLU A 172 14.24 22.69 -7.99
N ARG A 173 13.06 23.34 -7.79
CA ARG A 173 11.78 22.77 -8.29
C ARG A 173 11.27 23.39 -9.59
N SER A 174 10.73 22.52 -10.46
CA SER A 174 10.02 22.91 -11.70
C SER A 174 8.76 23.68 -11.34
N ARG A 175 8.71 24.97 -11.72
CA ARG A 175 7.52 25.81 -11.54
C ARG A 175 6.33 25.21 -12.30
N PRO A 176 5.09 25.29 -11.77
CA PRO A 176 3.89 24.82 -12.46
C PRO A 176 3.51 25.74 -13.64
N ASN A 177 4.39 25.80 -14.65
CA ASN A 177 4.33 26.79 -15.72
C ASN A 177 3.04 26.66 -16.56
N GLY A 178 2.19 27.68 -16.46
CA GLY A 178 0.91 27.79 -17.15
C GLY A 178 -0.20 26.90 -16.59
N LYS A 179 -0.07 26.32 -15.38
CA LYS A 179 -1.16 25.60 -14.72
C LYS A 179 -2.07 26.55 -13.94
N LYS A 180 -3.33 26.14 -13.81
CA LYS A 180 -4.40 26.89 -13.16
C LYS A 180 -5.20 25.99 -12.22
N ALA A 181 -5.75 26.58 -11.16
CA ALA A 181 -6.71 25.93 -10.27
C ALA A 181 -8.06 26.62 -10.39
N ALA A 182 -9.15 25.87 -10.58
CA ALA A 182 -10.49 26.47 -10.61
C ALA A 182 -10.86 27.00 -9.21
N ILE A 183 -11.66 28.07 -9.15
CA ILE A 183 -12.14 28.66 -7.88
C ILE A 183 -13.42 27.95 -7.40
N GLY A 184 -14.30 27.61 -8.34
CA GLY A 184 -15.54 26.86 -8.09
C GLY A 184 -16.19 26.42 -9.41
N SER A 185 -17.24 25.60 -9.33
CA SER A 185 -18.04 25.21 -10.48
C SER A 185 -19.52 25.02 -10.17
N PHE A 186 -20.36 25.16 -11.20
CA PHE A 186 -21.80 24.86 -11.18
C PHE A 186 -22.15 23.80 -12.21
N LEU A 187 -23.10 22.94 -11.89
CA LEU A 187 -23.64 21.97 -12.82
C LEU A 187 -25.11 22.26 -13.11
N VAL A 188 -25.39 22.56 -14.37
CA VAL A 188 -26.73 22.93 -14.84
C VAL A 188 -27.23 21.93 -15.89
N ASP A 189 -28.55 21.78 -15.98
CA ASP A 189 -29.18 20.98 -17.03
C ASP A 189 -29.15 21.68 -18.41
N LYS A 190 -29.73 21.01 -19.42
CA LYS A 190 -29.77 21.56 -20.79
C LYS A 190 -30.50 22.89 -20.90
N ASP A 191 -31.40 23.19 -19.98
CA ASP A 191 -32.27 24.38 -19.97
C ASP A 191 -31.70 25.50 -19.09
N GLY A 192 -30.63 25.20 -18.33
CA GLY A 192 -29.90 26.18 -17.52
C GLY A 192 -30.24 26.16 -16.04
N TYR A 193 -30.97 25.16 -15.57
CA TYR A 193 -31.35 25.06 -14.16
C TYR A 193 -30.28 24.33 -13.34
N LEU A 194 -29.98 24.86 -12.16
CA LEU A 194 -29.06 24.24 -11.22
C LEU A 194 -29.61 22.90 -10.71
N LEU A 195 -28.78 21.86 -10.76
CA LEU A 195 -29.14 20.54 -10.26
C LEU A 195 -29.46 20.60 -8.75
N LYS A 196 -30.58 19.98 -8.34
CA LYS A 196 -31.10 20.06 -6.96
C LYS A 196 -30.14 19.54 -5.88
N ASP A 197 -29.36 18.51 -6.18
CA ASP A 197 -28.43 17.88 -5.25
C ASP A 197 -27.00 17.94 -5.81
N ASN A 198 -26.03 18.33 -4.98
CA ASN A 198 -24.58 18.38 -5.29
C ASN A 198 -24.21 19.12 -6.59
N GLY A 199 -24.98 20.12 -7.00
CA GLY A 199 -24.73 20.87 -8.24
C GLY A 199 -23.61 21.93 -8.17
N ILE A 200 -22.95 22.10 -7.02
CA ILE A 200 -21.96 23.16 -6.78
C ILE A 200 -20.69 22.56 -6.17
N ALA A 201 -19.52 23.02 -6.61
CA ALA A 201 -18.24 22.69 -6.02
C ALA A 201 -17.38 23.96 -5.81
N VAL A 202 -16.56 23.97 -4.76
CA VAL A 202 -15.65 25.09 -4.42
C VAL A 202 -14.24 24.59 -4.11
N SER A 203 -13.25 25.44 -4.42
CA SER A 203 -11.84 25.08 -4.26
C SER A 203 -11.28 25.45 -2.88
N SER A 204 -10.83 24.43 -2.17
CA SER A 204 -10.04 24.51 -0.94
C SER A 204 -8.81 25.38 -1.11
N PHE A 205 -8.10 25.25 -2.23
CA PHE A 205 -6.91 26.05 -2.51
C PHE A 205 -7.23 27.54 -2.64
N ALA A 206 -8.34 27.88 -3.31
CA ALA A 206 -8.74 29.27 -3.49
C ALA A 206 -8.97 29.97 -2.14
N TRP A 207 -9.59 29.27 -1.20
CA TRP A 207 -9.72 29.75 0.17
C TRP A 207 -8.41 29.71 0.97
N ALA A 208 -7.66 28.61 0.89
CA ALA A 208 -6.46 28.36 1.69
C ALA A 208 -5.29 29.30 1.36
N LEU A 209 -5.26 29.85 0.14
CA LEU A 209 -4.19 30.73 -0.32
C LEU A 209 -4.04 31.97 0.57
N ARG A 210 -5.14 32.67 0.89
CA ARG A 210 -5.06 33.91 1.68
C ARG A 210 -4.58 33.68 3.12
N PRO A 211 -5.13 32.72 3.90
CA PRO A 211 -4.60 32.39 5.21
C PRO A 211 -3.13 31.95 5.17
N ALA A 212 -2.69 31.24 4.13
CA ALA A 212 -1.29 30.86 3.98
C ALA A 212 -0.38 32.08 3.77
N LEU A 213 -0.77 33.03 2.91
CA LEU A 213 -0.04 34.28 2.69
C LEU A 213 0.02 35.17 3.94
N ASP A 214 -1.02 35.11 4.79
CA ASP A 214 -1.10 35.82 6.07
C ASP A 214 -0.39 35.08 7.23
N LEU A 215 0.25 33.93 6.99
CA LEU A 215 0.85 33.06 8.01
C LEU A 215 -0.16 32.54 9.06
N LYS A 216 -1.45 32.54 8.74
CA LYS A 216 -2.54 32.01 9.59
C LYS A 216 -2.76 30.50 9.33
N LEU A 217 -1.69 29.71 9.47
CA LEU A 217 -1.70 28.29 9.08
C LEU A 217 -2.70 27.44 9.89
N GLY A 218 -2.99 27.82 11.14
CA GLY A 218 -3.93 27.10 12.02
C GLY A 218 -5.39 27.14 11.58
N SER A 219 -5.77 28.05 10.67
CA SER A 219 -7.12 28.03 10.10
C SER A 219 -7.23 27.03 8.95
N LEU A 220 -6.14 26.63 8.28
CA LEU A 220 -6.18 25.79 7.08
C LEU A 220 -6.83 24.42 7.31
N GLY A 221 -6.71 23.88 8.53
CA GLY A 221 -7.38 22.64 8.93
C GLY A 221 -8.91 22.72 9.04
N ALA A 222 -9.49 23.93 8.97
CA ALA A 222 -10.93 24.15 9.11
C ALA A 222 -11.73 24.01 7.80
N TRP A 223 -11.06 23.74 6.66
CA TRP A 223 -11.69 23.69 5.33
C TRP A 223 -13.03 22.93 5.29
N PRO A 224 -13.17 21.70 5.81
CA PRO A 224 -14.42 20.94 5.69
C PRO A 224 -15.65 21.66 6.28
N LYS A 225 -15.47 22.46 7.35
CA LYS A 225 -16.55 23.25 7.95
C LYS A 225 -16.84 24.52 7.17
N VAL A 226 -15.80 25.11 6.58
CA VAL A 226 -15.89 26.33 5.76
C VAL A 226 -16.62 26.03 4.45
N GLU A 227 -16.28 24.91 3.81
CA GLU A 227 -16.89 24.43 2.57
C GLU A 227 -18.42 24.36 2.66
N GLN A 228 -18.97 23.77 3.72
CA GLN A 228 -20.42 23.65 3.89
C GLN A 228 -21.13 25.01 3.87
N HIS A 229 -20.62 26.00 4.60
CA HIS A 229 -21.24 27.33 4.68
C HIS A 229 -21.15 28.09 3.34
N ILE A 230 -20.05 27.92 2.60
CA ILE A 230 -19.88 28.50 1.28
C ILE A 230 -20.86 27.86 0.29
N LEU A 231 -20.98 26.54 0.28
CA LEU A 231 -21.90 25.82 -0.59
C LEU A 231 -23.35 26.22 -0.34
N GLU A 232 -23.79 26.32 0.92
CA GLU A 232 -25.14 26.77 1.28
C GLU A 232 -25.41 28.21 0.81
N SER A 233 -24.41 29.09 0.91
CA SER A 233 -24.54 30.50 0.49
C SER A 233 -24.54 30.65 -1.03
N LEU A 234 -23.70 29.90 -1.73
CA LEU A 234 -23.69 29.84 -3.19
C LEU A 234 -24.99 29.28 -3.74
N ASP A 235 -25.52 28.20 -3.15
CA ASP A 235 -26.77 27.59 -3.59
C ASP A 235 -27.92 28.60 -3.50
N ARG A 236 -28.03 29.33 -2.39
CA ARG A 236 -29.01 30.43 -2.22
C ARG A 236 -28.80 31.58 -3.21
N MET A 237 -27.56 31.91 -3.55
CA MET A 237 -27.26 32.99 -4.50
C MET A 237 -27.62 32.62 -5.94
N VAL A 238 -27.39 31.36 -6.30
CA VAL A 238 -27.48 30.86 -7.68
C VAL A 238 -28.88 30.34 -7.99
N ARG A 239 -29.58 29.76 -7.01
CA ARG A 239 -31.01 29.42 -7.12
C ARG A 239 -31.87 30.67 -6.97
N SER A 240 -32.01 31.41 -8.05
CA SER A 240 -32.99 32.50 -8.14
C SER A 240 -34.36 31.98 -8.58
N TYR A 241 -35.41 32.50 -7.95
CA TYR A 241 -36.80 32.29 -8.33
C TYR A 241 -37.39 33.60 -8.87
N ASP A 242 -38.32 33.51 -9.81
CA ASP A 242 -39.05 34.67 -10.30
C ASP A 242 -40.15 35.10 -9.29
N LYS A 243 -40.94 36.11 -9.66
CA LYS A 243 -41.98 36.68 -8.81
C LYS A 243 -43.15 35.71 -8.54
N ASP A 244 -43.28 34.67 -9.36
CA ASP A 244 -44.33 33.65 -9.28
C ASP A 244 -43.84 32.39 -8.55
N GLY A 245 -42.57 32.36 -8.14
CA GLY A 245 -41.95 31.25 -7.40
C GLY A 245 -41.36 30.16 -8.29
N GLU A 246 -41.25 30.39 -9.60
CA GLU A 246 -40.65 29.45 -10.54
C GLU A 246 -39.13 29.66 -10.62
N PRO A 247 -38.32 28.58 -10.73
CA PRO A 247 -36.87 28.70 -10.84
C PRO A 247 -36.48 29.41 -12.14
N VAL A 248 -35.46 30.26 -12.08
CA VAL A 248 -34.93 31.00 -13.23
C VAL A 248 -33.65 30.33 -13.73
N PRO A 249 -33.46 30.16 -15.06
CA PRO A 249 -32.22 29.59 -15.59
C PRO A 249 -31.03 30.51 -15.32
N ILE A 250 -29.88 29.92 -15.04
CA ILE A 250 -28.63 30.64 -14.78
C ILE A 250 -28.22 31.43 -16.03
N ASP A 251 -27.90 32.70 -15.87
CA ASP A 251 -27.36 33.54 -16.93
C ASP A 251 -25.89 33.92 -16.64
N ILE A 252 -25.27 34.64 -17.58
CA ILE A 252 -23.87 35.08 -17.41
C ILE A 252 -23.71 36.05 -16.24
N ASN A 253 -24.75 36.83 -15.90
CA ASN A 253 -24.71 37.77 -14.78
C ASN A 253 -24.65 37.03 -13.42
N ILE A 254 -25.35 35.91 -13.30
CA ILE A 254 -25.28 35.04 -12.12
C ILE A 254 -23.90 34.40 -12.01
N VAL A 255 -23.32 33.93 -13.13
CA VAL A 255 -21.95 33.39 -13.17
C VAL A 255 -20.92 34.43 -12.72
N ASP A 256 -20.98 35.65 -13.26
CA ASP A 256 -20.06 36.73 -12.90
C ASP A 256 -20.26 37.21 -11.46
N ARG A 257 -21.49 37.21 -10.95
CA ARG A 257 -21.80 37.55 -9.56
C ARG A 257 -21.24 36.51 -8.60
N ALA A 258 -21.44 35.22 -8.89
CA ALA A 258 -20.92 34.13 -8.08
C ALA A 258 -19.39 34.13 -8.05
N HIS A 259 -18.74 34.33 -9.20
CA HIS A 259 -17.28 34.46 -9.28
C HIS A 259 -16.77 35.63 -8.43
N ARG A 260 -17.32 36.84 -8.60
CA ARG A 260 -16.91 38.02 -7.81
C ARG A 260 -17.13 37.82 -6.32
N TRP A 261 -18.25 37.20 -5.96
CA TRP A 261 -18.53 36.88 -4.57
C TRP A 261 -17.50 35.89 -4.00
N LEU A 262 -17.17 34.80 -4.71
CA LEU A 262 -16.16 33.85 -4.26
C LEU A 262 -14.78 34.49 -4.09
N VAL A 263 -14.33 35.29 -5.06
CA VAL A 263 -13.06 36.01 -4.99
C VAL A 263 -13.03 36.94 -3.77
N ALA A 264 -14.13 37.65 -3.50
CA ALA A 264 -14.25 38.54 -2.35
C ALA A 264 -14.29 37.76 -1.01
N GLN A 265 -15.01 36.65 -0.94
CA GLN A 265 -15.08 35.83 0.29
C GLN A 265 -13.76 35.14 0.61
N PHE A 266 -13.01 34.71 -0.41
CA PHE A 266 -11.69 34.09 -0.25
C PHE A 266 -10.57 35.11 -0.14
N ASP A 267 -10.85 36.39 -0.40
CA ASP A 267 -9.88 37.49 -0.41
C ASP A 267 -8.65 37.14 -1.27
N VAL A 268 -8.91 36.56 -2.46
CA VAL A 268 -7.86 36.18 -3.42
C VAL A 268 -7.35 37.44 -4.13
N PRO A 269 -6.03 37.68 -4.19
CA PRO A 269 -5.49 38.84 -4.90
C PRO A 269 -5.93 38.88 -6.36
N ASN A 270 -6.50 40.00 -6.80
CA ASN A 270 -6.98 40.19 -8.18
C ASN A 270 -5.90 39.97 -9.25
N SER A 271 -4.61 40.13 -8.92
CA SER A 271 -3.48 39.85 -9.83
C SER A 271 -3.31 38.36 -10.19
N LEU A 272 -3.88 37.47 -9.37
CA LEU A 272 -3.79 36.01 -9.51
C LEU A 272 -5.03 35.39 -10.17
N VAL A 273 -6.15 36.12 -10.20
CA VAL A 273 -7.46 35.62 -10.62
C VAL A 273 -7.68 35.81 -12.11
N GLU A 274 -8.23 34.79 -12.75
CA GLU A 274 -8.77 34.82 -14.10
C GLU A 274 -10.29 34.65 -14.05
N PRO A 275 -11.06 35.41 -14.86
CA PRO A 275 -12.52 35.33 -14.87
C PRO A 275 -13.03 34.00 -15.46
N PRO A 276 -14.33 33.68 -15.26
CA PRO A 276 -14.98 32.56 -15.92
C PRO A 276 -14.86 32.66 -17.45
N THR A 277 -14.26 31.65 -18.09
CA THR A 277 -14.02 31.67 -19.56
C THR A 277 -14.70 30.55 -20.32
N PHE A 278 -15.03 29.43 -19.65
CA PHE A 278 -15.59 28.25 -20.32
C PHE A 278 -16.54 27.44 -19.44
N ALA A 279 -17.34 26.62 -20.11
CA ALA A 279 -18.13 25.54 -19.53
C ALA A 279 -17.81 24.20 -20.22
N VAL A 280 -17.98 23.10 -19.49
CA VAL A 280 -17.75 21.73 -19.95
C VAL A 280 -19.09 21.04 -20.18
N LYS A 281 -19.32 20.52 -21.39
CA LYS A 281 -20.46 19.66 -21.70
C LYS A 281 -20.30 18.31 -20.99
N VAL A 282 -21.30 17.94 -20.22
CA VAL A 282 -21.39 16.66 -19.52
C VAL A 282 -22.52 15.85 -20.16
N PHE A 283 -22.15 14.81 -20.90
CA PHE A 283 -23.10 13.88 -21.52
C PHE A 283 -23.36 12.73 -20.55
N HIS A 284 -24.59 12.61 -20.10
CA HIS A 284 -24.99 11.64 -19.10
C HIS A 284 -26.02 10.66 -19.70
N TYR A 285 -25.74 9.36 -19.64
CA TYR A 285 -26.59 8.36 -20.31
C TYR A 285 -28.04 8.41 -19.79
N PHE A 286 -29.03 8.49 -20.69
CA PHE A 286 -30.40 8.84 -20.30
C PHE A 286 -31.07 7.86 -19.34
N LYS A 287 -30.64 6.58 -19.35
CA LYS A 287 -31.17 5.53 -18.47
C LYS A 287 -30.59 5.58 -17.06
N VAL A 288 -29.50 6.32 -16.84
CA VAL A 288 -28.98 6.57 -15.49
C VAL A 288 -29.91 7.59 -14.84
N LYS A 289 -30.52 7.18 -13.73
CA LYS A 289 -31.57 7.96 -13.05
C LYS A 289 -31.01 9.07 -12.16
N THR A 290 -29.76 8.95 -11.72
CA THR A 290 -29.10 9.94 -10.88
C THR A 290 -28.44 11.02 -11.71
N PRO A 291 -28.46 12.28 -11.24
CA PRO A 291 -27.79 13.36 -11.93
C PRO A 291 -26.26 13.19 -11.93
N PRO A 292 -25.53 13.77 -12.90
CA PRO A 292 -24.08 13.88 -12.81
C PRO A 292 -23.65 14.74 -11.61
N GLU A 293 -22.42 14.51 -11.14
CA GLU A 293 -21.75 15.32 -10.12
C GLU A 293 -20.75 16.28 -10.78
N PRO A 294 -20.45 17.44 -10.16
CA PRO A 294 -19.43 18.37 -10.63
C PRO A 294 -18.03 17.75 -10.58
N SER A 295 -17.12 18.30 -11.36
CA SER A 295 -15.72 17.87 -11.35
C SER A 295 -15.09 18.14 -9.98
N LEU A 296 -14.27 17.20 -9.51
CA LEU A 296 -13.55 17.38 -8.25
C LEU A 296 -12.51 18.50 -8.39
N LEU A 297 -12.66 19.55 -7.60
CA LEU A 297 -11.74 20.69 -7.56
C LEU A 297 -10.67 20.57 -6.46
N ASN A 298 -10.96 19.73 -5.46
CA ASN A 298 -10.19 19.58 -4.22
C ASN A 298 -9.29 18.35 -4.22
N SER A 299 -8.42 18.24 -3.22
CA SER A 299 -7.71 16.98 -2.95
C SER A 299 -8.71 15.86 -2.61
N PHE A 300 -8.45 14.66 -3.12
CA PHE A 300 -9.24 13.45 -2.87
C PHE A 300 -9.23 13.01 -1.39
N TYR A 301 -8.32 13.54 -0.58
CA TYR A 301 -8.06 13.06 0.78
C TYR A 301 -8.72 13.91 1.88
N LEU A 302 -9.23 15.11 1.56
CA LEU A 302 -9.73 16.06 2.58
C LEU A 302 -10.92 15.52 3.37
N GLU A 303 -11.90 14.89 2.71
CA GLU A 303 -13.05 14.28 3.38
C GLU A 303 -12.63 13.16 4.34
N ASP A 304 -11.69 12.33 3.89
CA ASP A 304 -11.17 11.20 4.67
C ASP A 304 -10.35 11.69 5.87
N LEU A 305 -9.54 12.74 5.71
CA LEU A 305 -8.81 13.36 6.82
C LEU A 305 -9.75 13.98 7.86
N ALA A 306 -10.83 14.64 7.40
CA ALA A 306 -11.86 15.18 8.29
C ALA A 306 -12.53 14.06 9.11
N LYS A 307 -12.91 12.97 8.45
CA LYS A 307 -13.52 11.79 9.11
C LYS A 307 -12.55 11.12 10.07
N ALA A 308 -11.26 11.00 9.73
CA ALA A 308 -10.24 10.49 10.64
C ALA A 308 -10.07 11.37 11.88
N SER A 309 -10.11 12.69 11.73
CA SER A 309 -10.06 13.63 12.85
C SER A 309 -11.29 13.50 13.76
N GLU A 310 -12.49 13.33 13.19
CA GLU A 310 -13.72 13.10 13.96
C GLU A 310 -13.66 11.79 14.75
N LEU A 311 -13.28 10.69 14.09
CA LEU A 311 -13.16 9.37 14.73
C LEU A 311 -12.13 9.40 15.86
N THR A 312 -11.01 10.09 15.66
CA THR A 312 -9.97 10.25 16.68
C THR A 312 -10.49 11.09 17.86
N GLY A 313 -11.19 12.20 17.58
CA GLY A 313 -11.87 13.04 18.57
C GLY A 313 -12.89 12.29 19.42
N ALA A 314 -13.64 11.38 18.80
CA ALA A 314 -14.67 10.59 19.48
C ALA A 314 -14.11 9.31 20.17
N GLY A 315 -12.81 9.04 20.08
CA GLY A 315 -12.21 7.79 20.58
C GLY A 315 -12.67 6.53 19.83
N LYS A 316 -13.16 6.69 18.59
CA LYS A 316 -13.71 5.61 17.75
C LYS A 316 -12.79 5.21 16.59
N ALA A 317 -11.58 5.77 16.50
CA ALA A 317 -10.59 5.38 15.52
C ALA A 317 -10.17 3.91 15.72
N GLY A 318 -10.14 3.12 14.63
CA GLY A 318 -9.69 1.72 14.68
C GLY A 318 -8.20 1.60 15.03
N VAL A 319 -7.78 0.42 15.52
CA VAL A 319 -6.41 0.18 16.03
C VAL A 319 -5.35 0.45 14.95
N GLY A 320 -5.63 0.05 13.70
CA GLY A 320 -4.72 0.32 12.57
C GLY A 320 -4.45 1.81 12.37
N LEU A 321 -5.50 2.63 12.42
CA LEU A 321 -5.38 4.08 12.29
C LEU A 321 -4.66 4.70 13.50
N GLN A 322 -5.01 4.27 14.73
CA GLN A 322 -4.37 4.76 15.96
C GLN A 322 -2.86 4.51 15.96
N ARG A 323 -2.42 3.32 15.52
CA ARG A 323 -0.98 3.01 15.39
C ARG A 323 -0.32 3.83 14.28
N TYR A 324 -0.99 3.99 13.15
CA TYR A 324 -0.45 4.72 11.99
C TYR A 324 -0.20 6.21 12.29
N ILE A 325 -1.09 6.87 13.04
CA ILE A 325 -0.94 8.28 13.44
C ILE A 325 -0.24 8.48 14.80
N GLY A 326 0.34 7.43 15.37
CA GLY A 326 1.20 7.51 16.55
C GLY A 326 0.52 7.61 17.90
N ILE A 327 -0.81 7.42 17.99
CA ILE A 327 -1.56 7.36 19.27
C ILE A 327 -1.16 6.13 20.08
N GLN A 328 -1.07 4.99 19.41
CA GLN A 328 -0.58 3.75 19.99
C GLN A 328 0.76 3.39 19.37
N ARG A 329 1.69 2.90 20.20
CA ARG A 329 2.97 2.37 19.73
C ARG A 329 3.12 0.93 20.23
N PRO A 330 3.79 0.06 19.48
CA PRO A 330 4.12 -1.27 19.97
C PRO A 330 5.07 -1.18 21.18
N ASP A 331 4.78 -1.92 22.24
CA ASP A 331 5.55 -1.88 23.51
C ASP A 331 7.01 -2.35 23.32
N LYS A 332 7.21 -3.35 22.46
CA LYS A 332 8.53 -3.89 22.11
C LYS A 332 8.58 -4.18 20.62
N LYS A 333 9.67 -3.78 19.98
CA LYS A 333 9.99 -4.18 18.62
C LYS A 333 10.96 -5.35 18.60
N VAL A 334 10.75 -6.27 17.66
CA VAL A 334 11.61 -7.43 17.41
C VAL A 334 12.45 -7.16 16.17
N ASP A 335 13.76 -7.21 16.32
CA ASP A 335 14.67 -7.32 15.18
C ASP A 335 14.65 -8.76 14.67
N VAL A 336 14.20 -8.95 13.43
CA VAL A 336 14.08 -10.29 12.83
C VAL A 336 15.37 -10.80 12.20
N LEU A 337 16.39 -9.94 12.06
CA LEU A 337 17.70 -10.31 11.51
C LEU A 337 18.77 -10.49 12.60
N SER A 338 18.54 -9.98 13.82
CA SER A 338 19.53 -10.01 14.91
C SER A 338 18.97 -10.47 16.26
N PRO A 339 19.51 -11.56 16.87
CA PRO A 339 20.43 -12.52 16.24
C PRO A 339 19.74 -13.26 15.08
N PRO A 340 20.48 -13.91 14.15
CA PRO A 340 19.86 -14.65 13.02
C PRO A 340 18.80 -15.68 13.44
N SER A 341 18.95 -16.27 14.63
CA SER A 341 17.98 -17.22 15.20
C SER A 341 16.64 -16.60 15.61
N ALA A 342 16.54 -15.27 15.70
CA ALA A 342 15.30 -14.56 16.03
C ALA A 342 14.16 -14.87 15.04
N VAL A 343 14.49 -15.23 13.78
CA VAL A 343 13.52 -15.60 12.76
C VAL A 343 12.86 -16.97 13.00
N GLU A 344 13.50 -17.87 13.74
CA GLU A 344 13.06 -19.27 13.92
C GLU A 344 11.61 -19.36 14.42
N GLN A 345 11.27 -18.57 15.44
CA GLN A 345 9.93 -18.55 16.03
C GLN A 345 8.85 -18.11 15.04
N PHE A 346 9.20 -17.28 14.05
CA PHE A 346 8.26 -16.78 13.05
C PHE A 346 8.08 -17.74 11.88
N VAL A 347 8.95 -18.75 11.75
CA VAL A 347 8.83 -19.80 10.74
C VAL A 347 8.46 -21.15 11.34
N ALA A 348 7.99 -21.20 12.59
CA ALA A 348 7.54 -22.45 13.20
C ALA A 348 6.45 -23.14 12.36
N PRO A 349 6.47 -24.48 12.19
CA PRO A 349 5.48 -25.23 11.41
C PRO A 349 4.04 -24.91 11.83
N SER A 350 3.78 -24.80 13.13
CA SER A 350 2.48 -24.44 13.69
C SER A 350 1.92 -23.08 13.23
N LEU A 351 2.78 -22.16 12.77
CA LEU A 351 2.38 -20.86 12.22
C LEU A 351 2.13 -20.90 10.71
N MET A 352 2.51 -21.99 10.03
CA MET A 352 2.40 -22.09 8.58
C MET A 352 0.93 -22.08 8.14
N PRO A 353 0.54 -21.23 7.18
CA PRO A 353 -0.81 -21.28 6.61
C PRO A 353 -1.08 -22.64 5.96
N GLN A 354 -2.21 -23.26 6.29
CA GLN A 354 -2.61 -24.57 5.75
C GLN A 354 -2.82 -24.56 4.24
N ALA A 355 -3.11 -23.40 3.66
CA ALA A 355 -3.22 -23.21 2.22
C ALA A 355 -2.09 -22.29 1.74
N ARG A 356 -1.67 -22.48 0.49
CA ARG A 356 -0.71 -21.59 -0.19
C ARG A 356 -1.13 -21.38 -1.63
N TRP A 357 -0.62 -20.32 -2.23
CA TRP A 357 -0.82 -20.10 -3.65
C TRP A 357 0.05 -21.04 -4.50
N PRO A 358 -0.51 -21.67 -5.55
CA PRO A 358 0.23 -22.51 -6.48
C PRO A 358 1.10 -21.66 -7.42
N SER A 359 2.35 -21.40 -7.03
CA SER A 359 3.29 -20.60 -7.83
C SER A 359 3.88 -21.40 -8.99
N ALA A 360 4.26 -20.72 -10.07
CA ALA A 360 4.96 -21.35 -11.20
C ALA A 360 6.25 -22.05 -10.73
N GLY A 361 6.48 -23.29 -11.18
CA GLY A 361 7.59 -24.14 -10.73
C GLY A 361 7.41 -24.77 -9.35
N GLY A 362 6.29 -24.54 -8.65
CA GLY A 362 5.99 -25.15 -7.34
C GLY A 362 6.84 -24.62 -6.18
N HIS A 363 7.74 -23.66 -6.43
CA HIS A 363 8.69 -23.19 -5.43
C HIS A 363 7.99 -22.54 -4.22
N PRO A 364 8.25 -23.00 -2.99
CA PRO A 364 7.74 -22.39 -1.76
C PRO A 364 8.32 -21.01 -1.45
N LEU A 365 7.65 -20.29 -0.55
CA LEU A 365 8.21 -19.09 0.06
C LEU A 365 9.48 -19.47 0.83
N VAL A 366 10.51 -18.66 0.64
CA VAL A 366 11.79 -18.82 1.36
C VAL A 366 11.74 -18.13 2.72
N LEU A 367 12.74 -18.36 3.56
CA LEU A 367 12.77 -18.02 5.00
C LEU A 367 12.04 -16.72 5.38
N LEU A 368 12.50 -15.55 4.90
CA LEU A 368 11.94 -14.26 5.31
C LEU A 368 10.60 -13.92 4.65
N GLN A 369 10.33 -14.45 3.45
CA GLN A 369 9.01 -14.33 2.84
C GLN A 369 7.97 -15.12 3.64
N GLN A 370 8.33 -16.33 4.07
CA GLN A 370 7.47 -17.17 4.91
C GLN A 370 7.32 -16.59 6.31
N ALA A 371 8.39 -16.04 6.90
CA ALA A 371 8.33 -15.32 8.17
C ALA A 371 7.37 -14.12 8.09
N ALA A 372 7.41 -13.34 7.01
CA ALA A 372 6.52 -12.20 6.83
C ALA A 372 5.04 -12.61 6.70
N VAL A 373 4.74 -13.67 5.94
CA VAL A 373 3.37 -14.21 5.87
C VAL A 373 2.91 -14.74 7.23
N ASN A 374 3.74 -15.50 7.93
CA ASN A 374 3.41 -16.06 9.25
C ASN A 374 3.20 -14.94 10.27
N ALA A 375 4.09 -13.96 10.34
CA ALA A 375 3.96 -12.80 11.20
C ALA A 375 2.67 -12.01 10.92
N ALA A 376 2.39 -11.71 9.65
CA ALA A 376 1.17 -11.03 9.25
C ALA A 376 -0.09 -11.79 9.67
N ARG A 377 -0.08 -13.12 9.50
CA ARG A 377 -1.23 -13.95 9.88
C ARG A 377 -1.34 -14.14 11.39
N THR A 378 -0.25 -14.25 12.13
CA THR A 378 -0.29 -14.42 13.59
C THR A 378 -0.73 -13.14 14.30
N GLU A 379 -0.19 -12.00 13.91
CA GLU A 379 -0.54 -10.74 14.55
C GLU A 379 -1.92 -10.22 14.13
N LEU A 380 -2.27 -10.37 12.85
CA LEU A 380 -3.48 -9.74 12.31
C LEU A 380 -4.66 -10.69 12.13
N ARG A 381 -4.53 -12.02 12.15
CA ARG A 381 -5.68 -12.93 11.84
C ARG A 381 -6.91 -12.61 12.68
N ASP A 382 -6.77 -12.49 14.00
CA ASP A 382 -7.92 -12.23 14.88
C ASP A 382 -7.97 -10.79 15.40
N ASN A 383 -6.86 -10.04 15.28
CA ASN A 383 -6.73 -8.69 15.83
C ASN A 383 -6.64 -7.63 14.73
N PRO A 384 -7.26 -6.44 14.93
CA PRO A 384 -7.02 -5.30 14.08
C PRO A 384 -5.58 -4.77 14.26
N GLY A 385 -5.00 -4.19 13.21
CA GLY A 385 -3.64 -3.67 13.30
C GLY A 385 -2.99 -3.34 11.96
N ILE A 386 -1.70 -3.06 12.01
CA ILE A 386 -0.87 -2.66 10.87
C ILE A 386 0.51 -3.32 10.95
N ILE A 387 1.01 -3.81 9.81
CA ILE A 387 2.36 -4.34 9.65
C ILE A 387 3.02 -3.72 8.42
N GLY A 388 4.29 -3.32 8.59
CA GLY A 388 5.17 -2.91 7.50
C GLY A 388 6.02 -4.09 7.02
N VAL A 389 6.05 -4.30 5.70
CA VAL A 389 6.92 -5.26 5.02
C VAL A 389 7.77 -4.49 4.01
N ASN A 390 9.08 -4.53 4.20
CA ASN A 390 10.02 -3.93 3.27
C ASN A 390 10.30 -4.90 2.12
N GLY A 391 9.84 -4.52 0.93
CA GLY A 391 10.00 -5.31 -0.28
C GLY A 391 10.77 -4.54 -1.35
N PRO A 392 12.11 -4.71 -1.44
CA PRO A 392 12.90 -4.20 -2.54
C PRO A 392 12.40 -4.64 -3.94
N PRO A 393 12.92 -4.07 -5.04
CA PRO A 393 12.58 -4.53 -6.39
C PRO A 393 12.90 -6.03 -6.53
N GLY A 394 12.01 -6.81 -7.16
CA GLY A 394 12.28 -8.21 -7.47
C GLY A 394 12.35 -9.19 -6.29
N THR A 395 12.01 -8.78 -5.06
CA THR A 395 12.10 -9.64 -3.85
C THR A 395 10.84 -10.44 -3.53
N GLY A 396 9.87 -10.46 -4.45
CA GLY A 396 8.67 -11.31 -4.35
C GLY A 396 7.49 -10.71 -3.57
N LYS A 397 7.31 -9.38 -3.60
CA LYS A 397 6.13 -8.68 -3.04
C LYS A 397 4.81 -9.33 -3.47
N THR A 398 4.61 -9.54 -4.77
CA THR A 398 3.40 -10.20 -5.31
C THR A 398 3.24 -11.63 -4.80
N THR A 399 4.35 -12.35 -4.60
CA THR A 399 4.32 -13.73 -4.05
C THR A 399 3.82 -13.73 -2.60
N LEU A 400 4.23 -12.75 -1.79
CA LEU A 400 3.69 -12.56 -0.44
C LEU A 400 2.18 -12.25 -0.49
N LEU A 401 1.76 -11.33 -1.35
CA LEU A 401 0.34 -10.97 -1.51
C LEU A 401 -0.51 -12.18 -1.90
N ARG A 402 -0.02 -13.03 -2.82
CA ARG A 402 -0.69 -14.27 -3.26
C ARG A 402 -0.98 -15.23 -2.09
N ASP A 403 -0.02 -15.43 -1.18
CA ASP A 403 -0.21 -16.32 -0.03
C ASP A 403 -1.15 -15.72 1.03
N ILE A 404 -1.18 -14.39 1.19
CA ILE A 404 -2.19 -13.71 2.01
C ILE A 404 -3.60 -13.91 1.43
N VAL A 405 -3.76 -13.76 0.12
CA VAL A 405 -5.03 -14.03 -0.58
C VAL A 405 -5.46 -15.49 -0.39
N ALA A 406 -4.55 -16.45 -0.57
CA ALA A 406 -4.83 -17.87 -0.35
C ALA A 406 -5.29 -18.14 1.10
N GLY A 407 -4.66 -17.47 2.07
CA GLY A 407 -5.04 -17.53 3.47
C GLY A 407 -6.46 -17.02 3.74
N CYS A 408 -6.84 -15.87 3.18
CA CYS A 408 -8.19 -15.31 3.35
C CYS A 408 -9.28 -16.16 2.68
N VAL A 409 -9.00 -16.71 1.50
CA VAL A 409 -9.90 -17.66 0.82
C VAL A 409 -10.09 -18.91 1.67
N LEU A 410 -9.02 -19.45 2.26
CA LEU A 410 -9.12 -20.59 3.17
C LEU A 410 -9.95 -20.27 4.43
N ASP A 411 -9.74 -19.11 5.05
CA ASP A 411 -10.47 -18.71 6.26
C ASP A 411 -11.99 -18.62 5.96
N ARG A 412 -12.35 -18.00 4.84
CA ARG A 412 -13.75 -17.93 4.39
C ARG A 412 -14.33 -19.31 4.06
N ALA A 413 -13.58 -20.16 3.36
CA ALA A 413 -14.00 -21.54 3.09
C ALA A 413 -14.24 -22.33 4.38
N THR A 414 -13.40 -22.12 5.39
CA THR A 414 -13.56 -22.73 6.72
C THR A 414 -14.84 -22.27 7.41
N ALA A 415 -15.19 -20.98 7.28
CA ALA A 415 -16.46 -20.46 7.77
C ALA A 415 -17.66 -21.03 6.99
N MET A 416 -17.60 -21.07 5.65
CA MET A 416 -18.63 -21.68 4.80
C MET A 416 -18.90 -23.14 5.16
N ALA A 417 -17.85 -23.92 5.45
CA ALA A 417 -17.97 -25.34 5.79
C ALA A 417 -18.73 -25.61 7.10
N ARG A 418 -19.03 -24.59 7.92
CA ARG A 418 -19.85 -24.72 9.13
C ARG A 418 -21.34 -24.84 8.84
N PHE A 419 -21.80 -24.38 7.67
CA PHE A 419 -23.20 -24.43 7.29
C PHE A 419 -23.54 -25.78 6.65
N ASP A 420 -24.56 -26.45 7.17
CA ASP A 420 -25.09 -27.65 6.51
C ASP A 420 -25.84 -27.28 5.23
N LYS A 421 -26.57 -26.15 5.25
CA LYS A 421 -27.19 -25.53 4.07
C LYS A 421 -26.60 -24.13 3.84
N PRO A 422 -25.96 -23.87 2.68
CA PRO A 422 -25.36 -22.55 2.38
C PRO A 422 -26.32 -21.36 2.50
N GLN A 423 -27.60 -21.58 2.22
CA GLN A 423 -28.63 -20.54 2.25
C GLN A 423 -28.86 -19.99 3.67
N ASP A 424 -28.57 -20.78 4.71
CA ASP A 424 -28.74 -20.39 6.11
C ASP A 424 -27.73 -19.31 6.53
N ALA A 425 -26.69 -19.08 5.74
CA ALA A 425 -25.75 -17.98 5.94
C ALA A 425 -26.33 -16.59 5.59
N PHE A 426 -27.55 -16.54 5.05
CA PHE A 426 -28.22 -15.31 4.65
C PHE A 426 -29.53 -15.12 5.43
N SER A 427 -29.63 -14.01 6.15
CA SER A 427 -30.85 -13.61 6.84
C SER A 427 -31.55 -12.47 6.11
N THR A 428 -32.88 -12.45 6.16
CA THR A 428 -33.70 -11.39 5.57
C THR A 428 -33.64 -10.13 6.40
N THR A 429 -33.45 -8.97 5.76
CA THR A 429 -33.48 -7.66 6.44
C THR A 429 -34.86 -7.03 6.49
N GLY A 430 -35.79 -7.49 5.65
CA GLY A 430 -37.09 -6.83 5.41
C GLY A 430 -37.03 -5.72 4.36
N GLU A 431 -35.83 -5.19 4.07
CA GLU A 431 -35.63 -4.10 3.11
C GLU A 431 -35.65 -4.61 1.67
N ARG A 432 -36.20 -3.79 0.76
CA ARG A 432 -36.25 -4.06 -0.68
C ARG A 432 -36.13 -2.79 -1.50
N LEU A 433 -35.56 -2.91 -2.69
CA LEU A 433 -35.45 -1.83 -3.66
C LEU A 433 -36.07 -2.25 -5.00
N ALA A 434 -36.81 -1.33 -5.62
CA ALA A 434 -37.31 -1.53 -6.98
C ALA A 434 -36.15 -1.55 -7.98
N PHE A 435 -36.17 -2.52 -8.89
CA PHE A 435 -35.16 -2.75 -9.91
C PHE A 435 -35.83 -2.91 -11.27
N GLY A 436 -35.68 -1.92 -12.15
CA GLY A 436 -36.46 -1.85 -13.39
C GLY A 436 -37.94 -1.51 -13.14
N SER A 437 -38.82 -1.89 -14.07
CA SER A 437 -40.24 -1.54 -14.02
C SER A 437 -41.09 -2.44 -13.12
N ASN A 438 -40.76 -3.73 -12.96
CA ASN A 438 -41.63 -4.72 -12.28
C ASN A 438 -40.88 -5.75 -11.39
N VAL A 439 -39.63 -5.50 -10.96
CA VAL A 439 -38.86 -6.45 -10.13
C VAL A 439 -38.40 -5.76 -8.85
N PHE A 440 -38.44 -6.48 -7.72
CA PHE A 440 -37.86 -6.04 -6.45
C PHE A 440 -36.67 -6.91 -6.09
N LEU A 441 -35.57 -6.27 -5.68
CA LEU A 441 -34.42 -6.95 -5.07
C LEU A 441 -34.48 -6.75 -3.56
N HIS A 442 -34.22 -7.83 -2.82
CA HIS A 442 -34.21 -7.83 -1.35
C HIS A 442 -32.78 -7.72 -0.83
N PHE A 443 -32.59 -6.98 0.27
CA PHE A 443 -31.31 -6.97 0.96
C PHE A 443 -31.22 -8.20 1.88
N TYR A 444 -30.14 -8.96 1.76
CA TYR A 444 -29.81 -10.06 2.67
C TYR A 444 -28.58 -9.71 3.49
N LYS A 445 -28.65 -9.99 4.79
CA LYS A 445 -27.54 -9.86 5.72
C LYS A 445 -26.77 -11.17 5.78
N LEU A 446 -25.45 -11.10 5.66
CA LEU A 446 -24.57 -12.27 5.77
C LEU A 446 -24.30 -12.59 7.23
N ASP A 447 -24.12 -13.88 7.50
CA ASP A 447 -23.55 -14.32 8.76
C ASP A 447 -22.18 -13.67 9.01
N SER A 448 -21.96 -13.22 10.24
CA SER A 448 -20.73 -12.50 10.62
C SER A 448 -19.45 -13.29 10.37
N SER A 449 -19.50 -14.63 10.39
CA SER A 449 -18.33 -15.49 10.14
C SER A 449 -17.82 -15.45 8.70
N LEU A 450 -18.67 -15.03 7.74
CA LEU A 450 -18.31 -14.86 6.33
C LEU A 450 -17.73 -13.47 6.01
N LYS A 451 -17.74 -12.56 6.99
CA LYS A 451 -17.19 -11.20 6.87
C LYS A 451 -15.80 -11.10 7.49
N GLY A 452 -15.06 -10.05 7.14
CA GLY A 452 -13.69 -9.85 7.60
C GLY A 452 -12.64 -10.59 6.77
N HIS A 453 -13.02 -11.13 5.61
CA HIS A 453 -12.14 -11.80 4.64
C HIS A 453 -12.01 -10.99 3.34
N GLU A 454 -12.64 -9.81 3.27
CA GLU A 454 -12.59 -8.89 2.13
C GLU A 454 -11.16 -8.37 1.94
N ILE A 455 -10.66 -8.36 0.71
CA ILE A 455 -9.29 -7.91 0.41
C ILE A 455 -9.34 -6.72 -0.53
N VAL A 456 -8.86 -5.57 -0.07
CA VAL A 456 -8.65 -4.38 -0.88
C VAL A 456 -7.16 -4.16 -1.08
N ILE A 457 -6.74 -4.06 -2.34
CA ILE A 457 -5.38 -3.66 -2.71
C ILE A 457 -5.38 -2.19 -3.10
N ALA A 458 -4.59 -1.37 -2.41
CA ALA A 458 -4.50 0.07 -2.66
C ALA A 458 -3.08 0.53 -3.05
N SER A 459 -2.99 1.58 -3.87
CA SER A 459 -1.73 2.24 -4.20
C SER A 459 -1.97 3.70 -4.62
N SER A 460 -0.91 4.52 -4.65
CA SER A 460 -0.95 5.89 -5.16
C SER A 460 -0.94 5.94 -6.70
N ASN A 461 -0.53 4.86 -7.37
CA ASN A 461 -0.37 4.81 -8.82
C ASN A 461 -1.42 3.89 -9.48
N ASN A 462 -2.24 4.45 -10.39
CA ASN A 462 -3.22 3.67 -11.17
C ASN A 462 -2.59 2.48 -11.91
N LYS A 463 -1.35 2.61 -12.41
CA LYS A 463 -0.66 1.50 -13.08
C LYS A 463 -0.29 0.39 -12.11
N ALA A 464 0.15 0.70 -10.89
CA ALA A 464 0.49 -0.30 -9.88
C ALA A 464 -0.77 -1.09 -9.46
N VAL A 465 -1.88 -0.40 -9.21
CA VAL A 465 -3.20 -0.99 -8.95
C VAL A 465 -3.63 -1.94 -10.07
N GLU A 466 -3.55 -1.47 -11.32
CA GLU A 466 -3.89 -2.28 -12.48
C GLU A 466 -2.96 -3.49 -12.64
N ASN A 467 -1.66 -3.33 -12.40
CA ASN A 467 -0.68 -4.41 -12.52
C ASN A 467 -1.04 -5.56 -11.58
N VAL A 468 -1.27 -5.29 -10.29
CA VAL A 468 -1.58 -6.36 -9.32
C VAL A 468 -2.90 -7.05 -9.64
N SER A 469 -3.96 -6.28 -9.94
CA SER A 469 -5.28 -6.87 -10.23
C SER A 469 -5.39 -7.55 -11.58
N LYS A 470 -4.57 -7.16 -12.55
CA LYS A 470 -4.49 -7.87 -13.82
C LYS A 470 -3.60 -9.09 -13.71
N GLU A 471 -2.55 -9.08 -12.90
CA GLU A 471 -1.60 -10.18 -12.74
C GLU A 471 -2.19 -11.38 -12.00
N LEU A 472 -2.90 -11.16 -10.87
CA LEU A 472 -3.41 -12.29 -10.06
C LEU A 472 -4.32 -13.26 -10.84
N PRO A 473 -5.23 -12.82 -11.73
CA PRO A 473 -6.03 -13.71 -12.57
C PRO A 473 -5.28 -14.37 -13.72
N LEU A 474 -4.12 -13.86 -14.16
CA LEU A 474 -3.43 -14.38 -15.36
C LEU A 474 -3.04 -15.83 -15.21
N LYS A 475 -3.16 -16.59 -16.31
CA LYS A 475 -2.78 -18.00 -16.38
C LYS A 475 -1.39 -18.28 -15.77
N GLU A 476 -0.42 -17.41 -16.06
CA GLU A 476 0.97 -17.51 -15.63
C GLU A 476 1.14 -17.29 -14.11
N ALA A 477 0.20 -16.60 -13.45
CA ALA A 477 0.24 -16.39 -12.02
C ALA A 477 -0.10 -17.66 -11.22
N ASN A 478 -0.64 -18.70 -11.86
CA ASN A 478 -0.95 -19.98 -11.25
C ASN A 478 -0.18 -21.11 -11.96
N GLY A 479 0.79 -21.72 -11.27
CA GLY A 479 1.58 -22.85 -11.76
C GLY A 479 0.79 -24.14 -12.02
N ARG A 480 -0.49 -24.16 -11.66
CA ARG A 480 -1.44 -25.27 -11.80
C ARG A 480 -2.75 -24.85 -12.46
N HIS A 481 -2.72 -23.81 -13.29
CA HIS A 481 -3.89 -23.28 -14.01
C HIS A 481 -4.64 -24.31 -14.87
N GLU A 482 -4.02 -25.41 -15.27
CA GLU A 482 -4.70 -26.51 -15.98
C GLU A 482 -5.57 -27.37 -15.04
N GLN A 483 -5.19 -27.46 -13.76
CA GLN A 483 -5.85 -28.28 -12.74
C GLN A 483 -6.83 -27.47 -11.87
N MET A 484 -6.74 -26.14 -11.92
CA MET A 484 -7.52 -25.21 -11.10
C MET A 484 -8.18 -24.16 -11.98
N SER A 485 -9.51 -24.09 -11.90
CA SER A 485 -10.32 -23.07 -12.58
C SER A 485 -11.38 -22.55 -11.63
N TYR A 486 -11.55 -21.22 -11.59
CA TYR A 486 -12.56 -20.57 -10.75
C TYR A 486 -13.21 -19.44 -11.54
N PHE A 487 -14.40 -19.67 -12.12
CA PHE A 487 -15.09 -18.70 -12.99
C PHE A 487 -14.19 -18.16 -14.13
N ARG A 488 -13.40 -19.06 -14.74
CA ARG A 488 -12.38 -18.72 -15.74
C ARG A 488 -12.96 -18.00 -16.96
N SER A 489 -14.12 -18.44 -17.46
CA SER A 489 -14.76 -17.82 -18.63
C SER A 489 -15.17 -16.37 -18.37
N ILE A 490 -15.66 -16.08 -17.15
CA ILE A 490 -16.05 -14.74 -16.71
C ILE A 490 -14.81 -13.86 -16.51
N SER A 491 -13.76 -14.43 -15.92
CA SER A 491 -12.48 -13.76 -15.74
C SER A 491 -11.84 -13.38 -17.08
N ASN A 492 -11.85 -14.30 -18.07
CA ASN A 492 -11.42 -14.02 -19.44
C ASN A 492 -12.25 -12.90 -20.08
N LEU A 493 -13.57 -12.91 -19.87
CA LEU A 493 -14.46 -11.87 -20.40
C LEU A 493 -14.10 -10.49 -19.84
N ILE A 494 -13.85 -10.39 -18.52
CA ILE A 494 -13.47 -9.11 -17.88
C ILE A 494 -12.09 -8.66 -18.37
N ALA A 495 -11.12 -9.56 -18.47
CA ALA A 495 -9.76 -9.24 -18.93
C ALA A 495 -9.73 -8.75 -20.39
N ASN A 496 -10.64 -9.22 -21.24
CA ASN A 496 -10.72 -8.89 -22.66
C ASN A 496 -11.88 -7.93 -23.02
N SER A 497 -12.56 -7.35 -22.02
CA SER A 497 -13.66 -6.42 -22.26
C SER A 497 -13.14 -5.16 -22.96
N LYS A 498 -13.70 -4.84 -24.14
CA LYS A 498 -13.38 -3.60 -24.86
C LYS A 498 -13.72 -2.41 -23.95
N ARG A 499 -12.71 -1.61 -23.58
CA ARG A 499 -12.91 -0.38 -22.81
C ARG A 499 -13.88 0.50 -23.61
N GLY A 500 -15.02 0.84 -23.02
CA GLY A 500 -16.19 1.38 -23.72
C GLY A 500 -16.02 2.77 -24.33
N ASP A 501 -15.21 2.89 -25.39
CA ASP A 501 -15.33 3.93 -26.40
C ASP A 501 -15.91 3.27 -27.66
N ILE A 502 -17.20 3.51 -27.92
CA ILE A 502 -17.90 3.05 -29.14
C ILE A 502 -17.39 3.82 -30.38
N PHE A 503 -16.42 4.74 -30.24
CA PHE A 503 -15.96 5.64 -31.29
C PHE A 503 -14.46 5.62 -31.61
N GLU A 504 -13.66 4.81 -30.93
CA GLU A 504 -12.33 4.45 -31.44
C GLU A 504 -12.25 2.93 -31.40
N ALA A 505 -12.44 2.31 -32.57
CA ALA A 505 -11.95 0.97 -32.77
C ALA A 505 -10.44 1.04 -32.56
N ASP A 506 -9.98 0.66 -31.37
CA ASP A 506 -8.58 0.38 -31.14
C ASP A 506 -8.26 -0.81 -32.06
N GLU A 507 -7.76 -0.52 -33.26
CA GLU A 507 -7.29 -1.52 -34.24
C GLU A 507 -6.10 -2.33 -33.66
N ASN A 508 -5.60 -1.96 -32.48
CA ASN A 508 -4.61 -2.68 -31.69
C ASN A 508 -5.25 -3.59 -30.62
N ALA A 509 -6.34 -4.29 -30.93
CA ALA A 509 -6.65 -5.50 -30.16
C ALA A 509 -5.41 -6.40 -30.26
N ALA A 510 -4.72 -6.62 -29.13
CA ALA A 510 -3.57 -7.51 -29.06
C ALA A 510 -3.89 -8.78 -29.86
N THR A 511 -2.98 -9.16 -30.76
CA THR A 511 -3.16 -10.29 -31.68
C THR A 511 -3.49 -11.61 -30.98
N ASN A 512 -3.38 -11.68 -29.65
CA ASN A 512 -3.80 -12.79 -28.80
C ASN A 512 -4.69 -12.31 -27.63
N PRO A 513 -5.83 -12.98 -27.36
CA PRO A 513 -6.67 -12.71 -26.18
C PRO A 513 -5.94 -13.07 -24.89
N VAL A 514 -6.17 -12.29 -23.83
CA VAL A 514 -5.61 -12.53 -22.49
C VAL A 514 -6.28 -13.74 -21.86
N GLU A 515 -5.49 -14.76 -21.49
CA GLU A 515 -5.98 -15.93 -20.76
C GLU A 515 -5.79 -15.77 -19.24
N THR A 516 -6.83 -16.12 -18.51
CA THR A 516 -6.85 -16.14 -17.04
C THR A 516 -7.09 -17.57 -16.53
N TRP A 517 -6.75 -17.84 -15.26
CA TRP A 517 -7.07 -19.11 -14.59
C TRP A 517 -8.33 -19.00 -13.70
N GLY A 518 -8.66 -17.80 -13.22
CA GLY A 518 -9.87 -17.59 -12.44
C GLY A 518 -10.12 -16.17 -11.95
N LEU A 519 -11.38 -15.92 -11.58
CA LEU A 519 -11.91 -14.64 -11.11
C LEU A 519 -11.52 -14.38 -9.66
N ILE A 520 -10.22 -14.15 -9.42
CA ILE A 520 -9.68 -13.97 -8.07
C ILE A 520 -9.53 -12.48 -7.68
N ALA A 521 -9.41 -11.61 -8.68
CA ALA A 521 -9.20 -10.17 -8.49
C ALA A 521 -9.93 -9.34 -9.55
N ALA A 522 -10.32 -8.11 -9.21
CA ALA A 522 -10.86 -7.13 -10.14
C ALA A 522 -10.34 -5.71 -9.85
N ALA A 523 -10.05 -4.95 -10.92
CA ALA A 523 -9.72 -3.54 -10.83
C ALA A 523 -11.00 -2.69 -10.91
N LEU A 524 -11.38 -2.05 -9.80
CA LEU A 524 -12.59 -1.21 -9.74
C LEU A 524 -12.24 0.27 -9.77
N GLY A 525 -11.51 0.80 -8.79
CA GLY A 525 -10.99 2.17 -8.80
C GLY A 525 -11.98 3.24 -9.30
N ASN A 526 -11.56 3.98 -10.33
CA ASN A 526 -12.33 5.06 -10.96
C ASN A 526 -13.65 4.60 -11.62
N SER A 527 -14.53 5.56 -11.94
CA SER A 527 -15.86 5.28 -12.52
C SER A 527 -15.81 4.50 -13.84
N ARG A 528 -14.82 4.75 -14.69
CA ARG A 528 -14.63 4.02 -15.98
C ARG A 528 -14.41 2.53 -15.74
N ASN A 529 -13.52 2.18 -14.81
CA ASN A 529 -13.20 0.80 -14.48
C ASN A 529 -14.39 0.09 -13.82
N ARG A 530 -15.11 0.76 -12.90
CA ARG A 530 -16.36 0.23 -12.31
C ARG A 530 -17.43 -0.03 -13.38
N GLY A 531 -17.62 0.89 -14.32
CA GLY A 531 -18.55 0.73 -15.43
C GLY A 531 -18.19 -0.44 -16.35
N ALA A 532 -16.91 -0.55 -16.73
CA ALA A 532 -16.43 -1.67 -17.54
C ALA A 532 -16.60 -3.02 -16.84
N PHE A 533 -16.25 -3.10 -15.54
CA PHE A 533 -16.47 -4.29 -14.75
C PHE A 533 -17.96 -4.65 -14.68
N GLN A 534 -18.84 -3.71 -14.37
CA GLN A 534 -20.28 -3.97 -14.30
C GLN A 534 -20.84 -4.50 -15.63
N GLN A 535 -20.42 -3.95 -16.77
CA GLN A 535 -20.86 -4.41 -18.09
C GLN A 535 -20.35 -5.83 -18.40
N GLY A 536 -19.07 -6.10 -18.17
CA GLY A 536 -18.47 -7.42 -18.43
C GLY A 536 -18.92 -8.49 -17.43
N PHE A 537 -18.78 -8.21 -16.13
CA PHE A 537 -19.10 -9.14 -15.04
C PHE A 537 -20.61 -9.37 -14.87
N TRP A 538 -21.45 -8.32 -14.94
CA TRP A 538 -22.85 -8.45 -14.55
C TRP A 538 -23.81 -8.47 -15.74
N TRP A 539 -23.74 -7.49 -16.64
CA TRP A 539 -24.77 -7.27 -17.66
C TRP A 539 -24.59 -8.05 -18.97
N ASN A 540 -23.41 -8.63 -19.19
CA ASN A 540 -23.16 -9.43 -20.39
C ASN A 540 -24.10 -10.65 -20.46
N GLN A 541 -24.94 -10.69 -21.48
CA GLN A 541 -25.98 -11.72 -21.61
C GLN A 541 -25.43 -13.11 -21.95
N ASP A 542 -24.24 -13.18 -22.55
CA ASP A 542 -23.59 -14.43 -22.96
C ASP A 542 -22.66 -14.99 -21.89
N GLY A 543 -21.76 -14.15 -21.37
CA GLY A 543 -20.67 -14.54 -20.49
C GLY A 543 -20.77 -14.02 -19.04
N GLY A 544 -21.81 -13.25 -18.69
CA GLY A 544 -21.91 -12.55 -17.40
C GLY A 544 -22.37 -13.41 -16.22
N PHE A 545 -21.99 -13.01 -15.02
CA PHE A 545 -22.31 -13.67 -13.76
C PHE A 545 -23.80 -13.62 -13.39
N LEU A 546 -24.56 -12.60 -13.84
CA LEU A 546 -26.02 -12.61 -13.69
C LEU A 546 -26.66 -13.77 -14.45
N THR A 547 -26.17 -14.07 -15.66
CA THR A 547 -26.64 -15.22 -16.45
C THR A 547 -26.27 -16.53 -15.77
N TYR A 548 -25.06 -16.64 -15.23
CA TYR A 548 -24.64 -17.77 -14.39
C TYR A 548 -25.60 -18.00 -13.22
N LEU A 549 -25.87 -16.97 -12.41
CA LEU A 549 -26.76 -17.08 -11.24
C LEU A 549 -28.20 -17.43 -11.62
N LYS A 550 -28.70 -16.95 -12.78
CA LYS A 550 -30.03 -17.36 -13.28
C LYS A 550 -30.08 -18.84 -13.60
N ALA A 551 -29.05 -19.38 -14.27
CA ALA A 551 -28.93 -20.81 -14.56
C ALA A 551 -28.83 -21.63 -13.27
N ALA A 552 -28.02 -21.17 -12.30
CA ALA A 552 -27.83 -21.83 -11.01
C ALA A 552 -29.13 -21.92 -10.18
N ARG A 553 -30.08 -21.01 -10.42
CA ARG A 553 -31.42 -21.03 -9.83
C ARG A 553 -32.41 -21.95 -10.56
N GLY A 554 -31.98 -22.65 -11.60
CA GLY A 554 -32.83 -23.47 -12.45
C GLY A 554 -33.70 -22.71 -13.45
N LYS A 555 -33.36 -21.45 -13.76
CA LYS A 555 -34.03 -20.76 -14.87
C LYS A 555 -33.44 -21.23 -16.19
N ASN A 556 -34.31 -21.53 -17.16
CA ASN A 556 -33.88 -21.76 -18.53
C ASN A 556 -33.36 -20.46 -19.15
N VAL A 557 -32.05 -20.38 -19.36
CA VAL A 557 -31.38 -19.21 -19.95
C VAL A 557 -30.91 -19.57 -21.36
N MET A 558 -31.63 -19.07 -22.35
CA MET A 558 -31.25 -19.20 -23.76
C MET A 558 -31.02 -17.81 -24.34
N ARG A 559 -29.93 -17.64 -25.09
CA ARG A 559 -29.63 -16.41 -25.81
C ARG A 559 -30.26 -16.49 -27.20
N GLU A 560 -31.13 -15.53 -27.49
CA GLU A 560 -31.74 -15.38 -28.82
C GLU A 560 -30.73 -14.73 -29.77
N ILE A 561 -30.36 -15.44 -30.84
CA ILE A 561 -29.65 -14.87 -31.98
C ILE A 561 -30.70 -14.27 -32.89
N LYS A 562 -30.60 -12.95 -33.10
CA LYS A 562 -31.53 -12.21 -33.95
C LYS A 562 -30.89 -11.86 -35.27
N ASP A 563 -31.66 -11.91 -36.34
CA ASP A 563 -31.23 -11.44 -37.65
C ASP A 563 -30.92 -9.92 -37.55
N PRO A 564 -29.71 -9.46 -37.94
CA PRO A 564 -29.34 -8.06 -37.85
C PRO A 564 -30.21 -7.10 -38.68
N ARG A 565 -30.86 -7.59 -39.74
CA ARG A 565 -31.70 -6.81 -40.67
C ARG A 565 -33.18 -6.83 -40.29
N THR A 566 -33.72 -7.97 -39.82
CA THR A 566 -35.15 -8.09 -39.50
C THR A 566 -35.47 -7.99 -38.01
N GLY A 567 -34.48 -8.24 -37.14
CA GLY A 567 -34.65 -8.30 -35.69
C GLY A 567 -35.40 -9.55 -35.20
N GLU A 568 -35.76 -10.46 -36.10
CA GLU A 568 -36.43 -11.73 -35.77
C GLU A 568 -35.44 -12.74 -35.18
N VAL A 569 -35.92 -13.62 -34.29
CA VAL A 569 -35.09 -14.64 -33.64
C VAL A 569 -34.83 -15.79 -34.62
N VAL A 570 -33.58 -15.95 -35.02
CA VAL A 570 -33.11 -16.97 -35.97
C VAL A 570 -32.69 -18.25 -35.24
N ASP A 571 -32.12 -18.12 -34.04
CA ASP A 571 -31.65 -19.27 -33.26
C ASP A 571 -31.66 -18.97 -31.75
N ARG A 572 -31.58 -20.01 -30.93
CA ARG A 572 -31.46 -19.92 -29.47
C ARG A 572 -30.29 -20.79 -29.01
N VAL A 573 -29.22 -20.14 -28.54
CA VAL A 573 -27.99 -20.83 -28.11
C VAL A 573 -27.82 -20.72 -26.60
N MET A 574 -27.27 -21.76 -25.99
CA MET A 574 -26.91 -21.77 -24.58
C MET A 574 -25.79 -20.74 -24.33
N PRO A 575 -25.94 -19.82 -23.36
CA PRO A 575 -24.92 -18.81 -23.08
C PRO A 575 -23.57 -19.45 -22.72
N SER A 576 -22.49 -18.85 -23.22
CA SER A 576 -21.14 -19.39 -23.10
C SER A 576 -20.70 -19.59 -21.65
N VAL A 577 -21.13 -18.75 -20.71
CA VAL A 577 -20.84 -18.91 -19.28
C VAL A 577 -21.45 -20.19 -18.70
N VAL A 578 -22.65 -20.58 -19.15
CA VAL A 578 -23.33 -21.77 -18.62
C VAL A 578 -22.67 -23.03 -19.18
N ALA A 579 -22.30 -23.01 -20.46
CA ALA A 579 -21.60 -24.11 -21.11
C ALA A 579 -20.20 -24.35 -20.50
N ASN A 580 -19.46 -23.27 -20.23
CA ASN A 580 -18.09 -23.35 -19.71
C ASN A 580 -18.02 -23.58 -18.20
N GLU A 581 -18.86 -22.90 -17.41
CA GLU A 581 -18.80 -22.99 -15.94
C GLU A 581 -19.69 -24.07 -15.34
N GLN A 582 -20.68 -24.58 -16.08
CA GLN A 582 -21.55 -25.68 -15.65
C GLN A 582 -22.15 -25.48 -14.24
N PRO A 583 -22.94 -24.40 -14.01
CA PRO A 583 -23.62 -24.21 -12.73
C PRO A 583 -24.59 -25.35 -12.42
N SER A 584 -24.76 -25.65 -11.13
CA SER A 584 -25.79 -26.58 -10.67
C SER A 584 -27.18 -26.04 -11.03
N THR A 585 -27.98 -26.74 -11.85
CA THR A 585 -29.23 -26.18 -12.41
C THR A 585 -30.47 -26.41 -11.55
N ASN A 586 -30.34 -27.07 -10.39
CA ASN A 586 -31.44 -27.23 -9.44
C ASN A 586 -30.90 -27.36 -8.00
N GLU A 587 -31.80 -27.21 -7.03
CA GLU A 587 -31.44 -27.22 -5.60
C GLU A 587 -30.87 -28.55 -5.12
N VAL A 588 -31.33 -29.68 -5.69
CA VAL A 588 -30.89 -31.03 -5.30
C VAL A 588 -29.43 -31.26 -5.72
N ASP A 589 -29.11 -30.92 -6.97
CA ASP A 589 -27.76 -31.01 -7.51
C ASP A 589 -26.81 -30.04 -6.81
N ALA A 590 -27.26 -28.80 -6.55
CA ALA A 590 -26.48 -27.82 -5.80
C ALA A 590 -26.16 -28.32 -4.37
N ALA A 591 -27.14 -28.92 -3.68
CA ALA A 591 -26.93 -29.50 -2.36
C ALA A 591 -26.02 -30.74 -2.38
N ALA A 592 -26.05 -31.56 -3.45
CA ALA A 592 -25.14 -32.68 -3.63
C ALA A 592 -23.70 -32.20 -3.91
N ALA A 593 -23.54 -31.22 -4.80
CA ALA A 593 -22.26 -30.59 -5.10
C ALA A 593 -21.65 -29.93 -3.85
N TRP A 594 -22.46 -29.21 -3.06
CA TRP A 594 -22.06 -28.65 -1.77
C TRP A 594 -21.53 -29.70 -0.81
N ARG A 595 -22.30 -30.77 -0.56
CA ARG A 595 -21.87 -31.86 0.35
C ARG A 595 -20.57 -32.52 -0.11
N LYS A 596 -20.41 -32.77 -1.41
CA LYS A 596 -19.19 -33.32 -2.01
C LYS A 596 -17.99 -32.40 -1.82
N ALA A 597 -18.13 -31.11 -2.14
CA ALA A 597 -17.07 -30.11 -1.99
C ALA A 597 -16.68 -29.95 -0.52
N ARG A 598 -17.66 -29.83 0.39
CA ARG A 598 -17.46 -29.72 1.84
C ARG A 598 -16.72 -30.92 2.41
N ALA A 599 -17.13 -32.14 2.06
CA ALA A 599 -16.46 -33.36 2.51
C ALA A 599 -15.00 -33.43 2.03
N SER A 600 -14.76 -33.11 0.75
CA SER A 600 -13.39 -33.09 0.19
C SER A 600 -12.50 -32.06 0.90
N PHE A 601 -13.00 -30.84 1.07
CA PHE A 601 -12.31 -29.76 1.76
C PHE A 601 -11.98 -30.12 3.22
N LEU A 602 -12.95 -30.58 4.01
CA LEU A 602 -12.74 -30.95 5.42
C LEU A 602 -11.74 -32.11 5.57
N ARG A 603 -11.78 -33.09 4.66
CA ARG A 603 -10.82 -34.20 4.65
C ARG A 603 -9.40 -33.72 4.38
N LEU A 604 -9.20 -32.91 3.34
CA LEU A 604 -7.89 -32.34 3.00
C LEU A 604 -7.36 -31.45 4.13
N LYS A 605 -8.23 -30.60 4.69
CA LYS A 605 -7.88 -29.73 5.81
C LYS A 605 -7.40 -30.53 7.01
N LYS A 606 -8.14 -31.57 7.42
CA LYS A 606 -7.76 -32.46 8.53
C LYS A 606 -6.41 -33.16 8.26
N SER A 607 -6.19 -33.59 7.02
CA SER A 607 -4.92 -34.24 6.63
C SER A 607 -3.73 -33.30 6.77
N ILE A 608 -3.87 -32.04 6.34
CA ILE A 608 -2.82 -31.02 6.43
C ILE A 608 -2.58 -30.60 7.88
N ASP A 609 -3.64 -30.46 8.67
CA ASP A 609 -3.54 -30.16 10.11
C ASP A 609 -2.72 -31.23 10.83
N SER A 610 -2.94 -32.51 10.52
CA SER A 610 -2.15 -33.61 11.07
C SER A 610 -0.68 -33.57 10.65
N GLU A 611 -0.38 -33.29 9.38
CA GLU A 611 1.01 -33.21 8.89
C GLU A 611 1.76 -32.02 9.48
N ILE A 612 1.13 -30.84 9.56
CA ILE A 612 1.72 -29.67 10.20
C ILE A 612 1.98 -29.94 11.69
N ALA A 613 1.03 -30.59 12.39
CA ALA A 613 1.20 -30.95 13.79
C ALA A 613 2.32 -31.98 14.01
N ASN A 614 2.50 -32.92 13.09
CA ASN A 614 3.60 -33.89 13.10
C ASN A 614 4.96 -33.18 12.96
N ILE A 615 5.09 -32.28 11.98
CA ILE A 615 6.32 -31.51 11.76
C ILE A 615 6.60 -30.56 12.93
N GLU A 616 5.58 -29.96 13.54
CA GLU A 616 5.72 -29.22 14.79
C GLU A 616 6.20 -30.10 15.95
N GLY A 617 5.74 -31.35 16.02
CA GLY A 617 6.28 -32.36 16.93
C GLY A 617 7.77 -32.61 16.72
N MET A 618 8.20 -32.75 15.46
CA MET A 618 9.61 -32.90 15.10
C MET A 618 10.45 -31.69 15.53
N ARG A 619 9.97 -30.47 15.31
CA ARG A 619 10.64 -29.25 15.80
C ARG A 619 10.79 -29.26 17.32
N ARG A 620 9.73 -29.59 18.05
CA ARG A 620 9.76 -29.67 19.52
C ARG A 620 10.72 -30.74 20.03
N ASP A 621 10.81 -31.89 19.36
CA ASP A 621 11.78 -32.94 19.70
C ASP A 621 13.24 -32.47 19.49
N ILE A 622 13.53 -31.72 18.43
CA ILE A 622 14.85 -31.13 18.19
C ILE A 622 15.21 -30.11 19.27
N GLN A 623 14.27 -29.22 19.63
CA GLN A 623 14.47 -28.25 20.72
C GLN A 623 14.64 -28.94 22.08
N ALA A 624 13.84 -29.98 22.35
CA ALA A 624 13.93 -30.75 23.58
C ALA A 624 15.24 -31.54 23.69
N LEU A 625 15.78 -32.05 22.57
CA LEU A 625 17.09 -32.71 22.54
C LEU A 625 18.19 -31.78 23.05
N LYS A 626 18.21 -30.54 22.57
CA LYS A 626 19.18 -29.53 23.02
C LYS A 626 19.08 -29.31 24.53
N GLY A 627 17.86 -29.06 25.04
CA GLY A 627 17.64 -28.88 26.48
C GLY A 627 18.10 -30.09 27.30
N ALA A 628 17.79 -31.31 26.83
CA ALA A 628 18.17 -32.54 27.50
C ALA A 628 19.69 -32.78 27.52
N ILE A 629 20.43 -32.38 26.48
CA ILE A 629 21.90 -32.46 26.45
C ILE A 629 22.50 -31.51 27.49
N VAL A 630 22.05 -30.25 27.54
CA VAL A 630 22.53 -29.25 28.51
C VAL A 630 22.25 -29.71 29.95
N GLU A 631 21.06 -30.22 30.22
CA GLU A 631 20.72 -30.77 31.54
C GLU A 631 21.58 -31.99 31.90
N LEU A 632 21.87 -32.87 30.93
CA LEU A 632 22.74 -34.03 31.16
C LEU A 632 24.18 -33.60 31.47
N GLU A 633 24.71 -32.59 30.77
CA GLU A 633 26.02 -32.00 31.06
C GLU A 633 26.07 -31.40 32.47
N GLN A 634 25.03 -30.67 32.88
CA GLN A 634 24.91 -30.14 34.25
C GLN A 634 24.86 -31.25 35.30
N LEU A 635 24.10 -32.33 35.05
CA LEU A 635 24.05 -33.49 35.95
C LEU A 635 25.40 -34.21 36.04
N ASN A 636 26.10 -34.39 34.92
CA ASN A 636 27.44 -34.97 34.89
C ASN A 636 28.45 -34.10 35.67
N GLY A 637 28.37 -32.78 35.53
CA GLY A 637 29.18 -31.84 36.31
C GLY A 637 28.92 -31.96 37.82
N ARG A 638 27.64 -32.04 38.23
CA ARG A 638 27.27 -32.27 39.64
C ARG A 638 27.71 -33.65 40.15
N HIS A 639 27.61 -34.67 39.32
CA HIS A 639 28.04 -36.03 39.66
C HIS A 639 29.55 -36.09 39.94
N SER A 640 30.38 -35.39 39.15
CA SER A 640 31.82 -35.28 39.42
C SER A 640 32.09 -34.72 40.82
N CYS A 641 31.47 -33.58 41.16
CA CYS A 641 31.63 -32.94 42.48
C CYS A 641 31.18 -33.84 43.65
N VAL A 642 30.05 -34.54 43.51
CA VAL A 642 29.56 -35.45 44.56
C VAL A 642 30.44 -36.70 44.67
N THR A 643 30.99 -37.19 43.56
CA THR A 643 31.95 -38.31 43.56
C THR A 643 33.19 -37.94 44.35
N ASP A 644 33.74 -36.75 44.13
CA ASP A 644 34.89 -36.23 44.90
C ASP A 644 34.55 -36.08 46.39
N ALA A 645 33.35 -35.59 46.71
CA ALA A 645 32.87 -35.47 48.09
C ALA A 645 32.73 -36.85 48.77
N VAL A 646 32.24 -37.87 48.07
CA VAL A 646 32.17 -39.26 48.57
C VAL A 646 33.57 -39.81 48.80
N ALA A 647 34.51 -39.58 47.87
CA ALA A 647 35.91 -39.99 48.04
C ALA A 647 36.54 -39.34 49.28
N MET A 648 36.31 -38.03 49.47
CA MET A 648 36.80 -37.31 50.64
C MET A 648 36.15 -37.80 51.94
N ALA A 649 34.83 -38.02 51.94
CA ALA A 649 34.12 -38.55 53.10
C ALA A 649 34.61 -39.97 53.48
N ARG A 650 34.95 -40.81 52.50
CA ARG A 650 35.58 -42.13 52.75
C ARG A 650 36.93 -41.99 53.45
N LEU A 651 37.79 -41.08 52.97
CA LEU A 651 39.08 -40.80 53.61
C LEU A 651 38.91 -40.29 55.05
N ILE A 652 37.91 -39.43 55.29
CA ILE A 652 37.60 -38.96 56.65
C ILE A 652 37.13 -40.12 57.53
N VAL A 653 36.22 -40.97 57.07
CA VAL A 653 35.76 -42.15 57.82
C VAL A 653 36.94 -43.08 58.15
N GLU A 654 37.83 -43.33 57.19
CA GLU A 654 39.02 -44.17 57.41
C GLU A 654 39.92 -43.57 58.49
N SER A 655 40.23 -42.26 58.41
CA SER A 655 41.00 -41.55 59.43
C SER A 655 40.33 -41.57 60.81
N ARG A 656 39.01 -41.35 60.89
CA ARG A 656 38.27 -41.36 62.17
C ARG A 656 38.18 -42.75 62.77
N SER A 657 38.05 -43.79 61.95
CA SER A 657 38.06 -45.18 62.42
C SER A 657 39.41 -45.57 63.02
N GLN A 658 40.52 -45.11 62.43
CA GLN A 658 41.87 -45.31 62.97
C GLN A 658 42.04 -44.58 64.32
N ASP A 659 41.58 -43.33 64.43
CA ASP A 659 41.58 -42.57 65.69
C ASP A 659 40.73 -43.26 66.78
N GLN A 660 39.57 -43.82 66.41
CA GLN A 660 38.70 -44.56 67.32
C GLN A 660 39.39 -45.84 67.82
N VAL A 661 40.02 -46.62 66.93
CA VAL A 661 40.79 -47.83 67.31
C VAL A 661 41.94 -47.46 68.25
N ARG A 662 42.69 -46.40 67.92
CA ARG A 662 43.80 -45.91 68.74
C ARG A 662 43.35 -45.48 70.13
N THR A 663 42.33 -44.63 70.23
CA THR A 663 41.82 -44.13 71.52
C THR A 663 41.18 -45.23 72.36
N LYS A 664 40.51 -46.21 71.73
CA LYS A 664 39.96 -47.39 72.41
C LYS A 664 41.05 -48.34 72.92
N SER A 665 42.14 -48.51 72.17
CA SER A 665 43.30 -49.28 72.61
C SER A 665 44.01 -48.61 73.79
N GLN A 666 44.17 -47.29 73.76
CA GLN A 666 44.71 -46.51 74.88
C GLN A 666 43.82 -46.63 76.13
N LEU A 667 42.51 -46.53 75.97
CA LEU A 667 41.55 -46.71 77.07
C LEU A 667 41.70 -48.08 77.73
N GLU A 668 41.83 -49.16 76.94
CA GLU A 668 42.03 -50.50 77.50
C GLU A 668 43.41 -50.67 78.15
N GLN A 669 44.46 -50.07 77.59
CA GLN A 669 45.77 -50.05 78.26
C GLN A 669 45.71 -49.34 79.62
N ASP A 670 45.10 -48.16 79.69
CA ASP A 670 44.95 -47.39 80.94
C ASP A 670 44.09 -48.15 81.96
N LYS A 671 43.09 -48.91 81.49
CA LYS A 671 42.24 -49.76 82.33
C LYS A 671 43.01 -50.95 82.88
N ILE A 672 43.84 -51.61 82.06
CA ILE A 672 44.74 -52.69 82.49
C ILE A 672 45.76 -52.16 83.50
N LEU A 673 46.36 -50.99 83.26
CA LEU A 673 47.30 -50.35 84.17
C LEU A 673 46.65 -50.04 85.53
N LEU A 674 45.42 -49.50 85.54
CA LEU A 674 44.69 -49.23 86.77
C LEU A 674 44.32 -50.52 87.52
N VAL A 675 43.84 -51.56 86.82
CA VAL A 675 43.52 -52.87 87.42
C VAL A 675 44.77 -53.54 88.00
N GLY A 676 45.89 -53.52 87.27
CA GLY A 676 47.18 -54.01 87.75
C GLY A 676 47.69 -53.25 88.97
N HIS A 677 47.58 -51.92 88.97
CA HIS A 677 47.93 -51.07 90.12
C HIS A 677 47.06 -51.36 91.35
N LEU A 678 45.75 -51.58 91.16
CA LEU A 678 44.81 -51.97 92.21
C LEU A 678 45.13 -53.36 92.81
N ALA A 679 45.71 -54.28 92.04
CA ALA A 679 46.14 -55.58 92.55
C ALA A 679 47.35 -55.48 93.50
N SER A 680 48.20 -54.45 93.34
CA SER A 680 49.37 -54.17 94.18
C SER A 680 49.05 -53.36 95.46
N ARG A 681 47.76 -53.25 95.82
CA ARG A 681 47.27 -52.36 96.87
C ARG A 681 47.89 -52.69 98.25
N PRO A 682 48.55 -51.73 98.93
CA PRO A 682 49.13 -51.96 100.25
C PRO A 682 48.08 -52.40 101.29
N GLY A 683 48.49 -53.26 102.22
CA GLY A 683 47.65 -53.83 103.29
C GLY A 683 47.13 -52.81 104.31
N PHE A 684 46.27 -53.25 105.22
CA PHE A 684 45.52 -52.40 106.16
C PHE A 684 46.39 -51.43 106.99
N PHE A 685 47.52 -51.90 107.53
CA PHE A 685 48.39 -51.08 108.39
C PHE A 685 49.11 -49.94 107.63
N SER A 686 49.50 -50.16 106.38
CA SER A 686 50.10 -49.14 105.51
C SER A 686 49.16 -47.96 105.20
N ARG A 687 47.83 -48.20 105.20
CA ARG A 687 46.78 -47.17 105.04
C ARG A 687 46.51 -46.39 106.32
N LEU A 688 46.40 -47.10 107.45
CA LEU A 688 46.06 -46.51 108.74
C LEU A 688 47.13 -45.51 109.22
N PHE A 689 48.41 -45.77 108.91
CA PHE A 689 49.55 -44.93 109.32
C PHE A 689 50.10 -44.00 108.23
N SER A 690 49.45 -43.88 107.07
CA SER A 690 49.85 -42.94 106.00
C SER A 690 51.34 -42.99 105.60
N THR A 691 51.88 -44.20 105.48
CA THR A 691 53.29 -44.45 105.15
C THR A 691 53.69 -43.86 103.79
N THR A 692 54.99 -43.62 103.55
CA THR A 692 55.52 -43.12 102.26
C THR A 692 55.11 -44.01 101.07
N VAL A 693 55.03 -45.32 101.29
CA VAL A 693 54.56 -46.31 100.31
C VAL A 693 53.08 -46.10 99.96
N TRP A 694 52.22 -45.83 100.96
CA TRP A 694 50.79 -45.54 100.73
C TRP A 694 50.57 -44.19 100.05
N LYS A 695 51.30 -43.13 100.44
CA LYS A 695 51.18 -41.81 99.80
C LYS A 695 51.57 -41.84 98.32
N LYS A 696 52.65 -42.55 97.98
CA LYS A 696 53.06 -42.76 96.59
C LYS A 696 52.01 -43.56 95.81
N TRP A 697 51.57 -44.70 96.34
CA TRP A 697 50.53 -45.53 95.71
C TRP A 697 49.22 -44.77 95.47
N ASN A 698 48.76 -43.95 96.44
CA ASN A 698 47.52 -43.18 96.34
C ASN A 698 47.64 -41.99 95.37
N SER A 699 48.83 -41.38 95.25
CA SER A 699 49.15 -40.38 94.23
C SER A 699 49.10 -41.01 92.83
N ASP A 700 49.80 -42.13 92.64
CA ASP A 700 49.84 -42.87 91.37
C ASP A 700 48.44 -43.38 90.99
N GLN A 701 47.61 -43.77 91.97
CA GLN A 701 46.21 -44.14 91.74
C GLN A 701 45.37 -42.94 91.25
N GLY A 702 45.55 -41.76 91.86
CA GLY A 702 44.89 -40.53 91.43
C GLY A 702 45.23 -40.16 89.98
N GLU A 703 46.51 -40.23 89.63
CA GLU A 703 47.01 -39.96 88.28
C GLU A 703 46.51 -40.98 87.25
N LEU A 704 46.57 -42.28 87.55
CA LEU A 704 46.02 -43.34 86.70
C LEU A 704 44.50 -43.23 86.52
N SER A 705 43.76 -42.82 87.56
CA SER A 705 42.31 -42.60 87.46
C SER A 705 41.95 -41.39 86.57
N LEU A 706 42.74 -40.32 86.65
CA LEU A 706 42.62 -39.15 85.78
C LEU A 706 42.92 -39.50 84.32
N ASN A 707 44.00 -40.26 84.07
CA ASN A 707 44.35 -40.74 82.75
C ASN A 707 43.25 -41.62 82.16
N LEU A 708 42.70 -42.56 82.94
CA LEU A 708 41.57 -43.40 82.50
C LEU A 708 40.33 -42.55 82.17
N GLN A 709 40.01 -41.56 83.01
CA GLN A 709 38.86 -40.67 82.78
C GLN A 709 39.06 -39.80 81.52
N GLN A 710 40.29 -39.34 81.27
CA GLN A 710 40.65 -38.56 80.10
C GLN A 710 40.62 -39.41 78.82
N SER A 711 41.17 -40.63 78.85
CA SER A 711 41.10 -41.60 77.75
C SER A 711 39.66 -42.05 77.46
N ALA A 712 38.82 -42.21 78.48
CA ALA A 712 37.39 -42.52 78.30
C ALA A 712 36.65 -41.38 77.60
N LYS A 713 36.92 -40.13 77.97
CA LYS A 713 36.36 -38.96 77.30
C LYS A 713 36.85 -38.84 75.86
N GLN A 714 38.13 -39.07 75.61
CA GLN A 714 38.70 -39.05 74.25
C GLN A 714 38.13 -40.16 73.37
N ALA A 715 37.97 -41.38 73.90
CA ALA A 715 37.33 -42.49 73.19
C ALA A 715 35.86 -42.17 72.85
N GLY A 716 35.09 -41.60 73.77
CA GLY A 716 33.71 -41.19 73.50
C GLY A 716 33.61 -40.10 72.42
N VAL A 717 34.51 -39.11 72.42
CA VAL A 717 34.57 -38.09 71.36
C VAL A 717 34.95 -38.68 70.01
N ALA A 718 35.92 -39.59 69.97
CA ALA A 718 36.33 -40.26 68.74
C ALA A 718 35.23 -41.17 68.17
N GLU A 719 34.49 -41.86 69.02
CA GLU A 719 33.33 -42.68 68.65
C GLU A 719 32.21 -41.83 68.03
N SER A 720 31.79 -40.74 68.68
CA SER A 720 30.78 -39.83 68.11
C SER A 720 31.25 -39.17 66.80
N ALA A 721 32.55 -38.84 66.69
CA ALA A 721 33.11 -38.29 65.45
C ALA A 721 33.14 -39.32 64.30
N SER A 722 33.35 -40.59 64.60
CA SER A 722 33.29 -41.70 63.66
C SER A 722 31.86 -41.92 63.15
N GLU A 723 30.88 -42.01 64.06
CA GLU A 723 29.45 -42.16 63.72
C GLU A 723 28.94 -40.99 62.84
N LEU A 724 29.36 -39.76 63.14
CA LEU A 724 29.00 -38.59 62.34
C LEU A 724 29.63 -38.65 60.94
N ALA A 725 30.90 -39.07 60.83
CA ALA A 725 31.57 -39.26 59.55
C ALA A 725 30.90 -40.36 58.69
N GLU A 726 30.51 -41.49 59.29
CA GLU A 726 29.76 -42.56 58.62
C GLU A 726 28.38 -42.08 58.13
N THR A 727 27.70 -41.28 58.95
CA THR A 727 26.41 -40.68 58.59
C THR A 727 26.56 -39.73 57.39
N GLU A 728 27.56 -38.86 57.38
CA GLU A 728 27.84 -37.96 56.26
C GLU A 728 28.24 -38.72 54.99
N LEU A 729 29.04 -39.79 55.12
CA LEU A 729 29.35 -40.69 54.01
C LEU A 729 28.07 -41.35 53.44
N GLY A 730 27.18 -41.85 54.30
CA GLY A 730 25.91 -42.43 53.89
C GLY A 730 24.99 -41.44 53.16
N LYS A 731 24.95 -40.18 53.62
CA LYS A 731 24.24 -39.09 52.91
C LYS A 731 24.84 -38.82 51.54
N ALA A 732 26.17 -38.69 51.45
CA ALA A 732 26.87 -38.42 50.20
C ALA A 732 26.68 -39.57 49.18
N GLN A 733 26.74 -40.83 49.63
CA GLN A 733 26.47 -42.01 48.81
C GLN A 733 25.02 -42.07 48.31
N SER A 734 24.06 -41.76 49.18
CA SER A 734 22.65 -41.68 48.81
C SER A 734 22.40 -40.59 47.76
N GLN A 735 23.07 -39.45 47.89
CA GLN A 735 23.01 -38.37 46.91
C GLN A 735 23.62 -38.78 45.57
N LEU A 736 24.75 -39.51 45.59
CA LEU A 736 25.38 -40.04 44.39
C LEU A 736 24.44 -41.02 43.66
N GLN A 737 23.84 -41.98 44.36
CA GLN A 737 22.87 -42.92 43.76
C GLN A 737 21.66 -42.24 43.12
N ARG A 738 21.13 -41.17 43.75
CA ARG A 738 20.04 -40.37 43.17
C ARG A 738 20.48 -39.68 41.87
N LEU A 739 21.71 -39.16 41.84
CA LEU A 739 22.28 -38.55 40.65
C LEU A 739 22.51 -39.58 39.54
N ASP A 740 23.02 -40.78 39.85
CA ASP A 740 23.19 -41.88 38.89
C ASP A 740 21.86 -42.25 38.20
N HIS A 741 20.79 -42.38 38.99
CA HIS A 741 19.47 -42.70 38.45
C HIS A 741 18.94 -41.55 37.56
N ALA A 742 19.13 -40.30 37.97
CA ALA A 742 18.74 -39.13 37.19
C ALA A 742 19.54 -39.04 35.87
N ILE A 743 20.85 -39.29 35.90
CA ILE A 743 21.73 -39.33 34.73
C ILE A 743 21.29 -40.43 33.78
N SER A 744 21.07 -41.65 34.27
CA SER A 744 20.61 -42.78 33.46
C SER A 744 19.26 -42.48 32.78
N GLY A 745 18.30 -41.93 33.52
CA GLY A 745 17.02 -41.49 32.99
C GLY A 745 17.16 -40.43 31.89
N LYS A 746 18.03 -39.43 32.10
CA LYS A 746 18.29 -38.36 31.12
C LYS A 746 19.07 -38.86 29.90
N GLN A 747 20.04 -39.76 30.06
CA GLN A 747 20.78 -40.40 28.96
C GLN A 747 19.83 -41.19 28.04
N ASN A 748 18.89 -41.93 28.62
CA ASN A 748 17.86 -42.63 27.85
C ASN A 748 16.98 -41.65 27.07
N ALA A 749 16.54 -40.56 27.70
CA ALA A 749 15.76 -39.51 27.04
C ALA A 749 16.53 -38.86 25.87
N VAL A 750 17.81 -38.51 26.07
CA VAL A 750 18.70 -37.96 25.02
C VAL A 750 18.83 -38.97 23.87
N THR A 751 19.01 -40.25 24.15
CA THR A 751 19.13 -41.30 23.12
C THR A 751 17.86 -41.40 22.28
N GLN A 752 16.68 -41.43 22.91
CA GLN A 752 15.40 -41.45 22.21
C GLN A 752 15.15 -40.18 21.37
N LEU A 753 15.49 -39.01 21.93
CA LEU A 753 15.36 -37.73 21.23
C LEU A 753 16.33 -37.61 20.05
N ARG A 754 17.55 -38.18 20.15
CA ARG A 754 18.50 -38.27 19.03
C ARG A 754 17.94 -39.08 17.87
N VAL A 755 17.34 -40.24 18.14
CA VAL A 755 16.71 -41.08 17.11
C VAL A 755 15.58 -40.34 16.41
N ARG A 756 14.69 -39.69 17.18
CA ARG A 756 13.57 -38.92 16.62
C ARG A 756 14.04 -37.69 15.82
N SER A 757 15.03 -36.97 16.32
CA SER A 757 15.63 -35.82 15.63
C SER A 757 16.34 -36.24 14.34
N ALA A 758 17.00 -37.39 14.31
CA ALA A 758 17.61 -37.94 13.11
C ALA A 758 16.56 -38.31 12.05
N ALA A 759 15.46 -38.94 12.46
CA ALA A 759 14.34 -39.21 11.55
C ALA A 759 13.72 -37.92 10.98
N ALA A 760 13.58 -36.88 11.80
CA ALA A 760 13.14 -35.57 11.35
C ALA A 760 14.10 -34.97 10.31
N ARG A 761 15.41 -35.00 10.56
CA ARG A 761 16.42 -34.52 9.60
C ARG A 761 16.41 -35.31 8.29
N ASN A 762 16.19 -36.63 8.34
CA ASN A 762 16.07 -37.43 7.11
C ASN A 762 14.86 -37.06 6.27
N ARG A 763 13.73 -36.68 6.89
CA ARG A 763 12.52 -36.26 6.19
C ARG A 763 12.62 -34.84 5.64
N LEU A 764 13.16 -33.93 6.44
CA LEU A 764 13.13 -32.48 6.17
C LEU A 764 14.40 -31.95 5.48
N GLY A 765 15.50 -32.70 5.57
CA GLY A 765 16.80 -32.34 5.01
C GLY A 765 17.25 -30.96 5.47
N ASP A 766 17.63 -30.12 4.50
CA ASP A 766 18.13 -28.77 4.73
C ASP A 766 17.10 -27.76 5.22
N ARG A 767 15.83 -28.17 5.35
CA ARG A 767 14.72 -27.30 5.78
C ARG A 767 14.55 -27.23 7.30
N VAL A 768 15.30 -28.01 8.07
CA VAL A 768 15.31 -27.93 9.54
C VAL A 768 15.92 -26.60 9.95
N ILE A 769 15.17 -25.76 10.69
CA ILE A 769 15.63 -24.44 11.13
C ILE A 769 16.09 -24.55 12.59
N ASP A 770 17.40 -24.71 12.77
CA ASP A 770 18.07 -24.82 14.07
C ASP A 770 19.46 -24.15 14.03
N GLU A 771 20.28 -24.37 15.05
CA GLU A 771 21.62 -23.75 15.12
C GLU A 771 22.52 -24.13 13.94
N VAL A 772 22.47 -25.40 13.50
CA VAL A 772 23.25 -25.88 12.33
C VAL A 772 22.79 -25.19 11.05
N PHE A 773 21.50 -24.89 10.92
CA PHE A 773 20.99 -24.09 9.82
C PHE A 773 21.54 -22.66 9.81
N PHE A 774 21.64 -22.02 10.99
CA PHE A 774 22.14 -20.65 11.11
C PHE A 774 23.67 -20.53 10.99
N GLU A 775 24.42 -21.64 11.02
CA GLU A 775 25.87 -21.68 10.71
C GLU A 775 26.17 -21.63 9.20
N ARG A 776 25.16 -21.79 8.34
CA ARG A 776 25.32 -21.75 6.88
C ARG A 776 25.60 -20.34 6.38
N LYS A 777 25.98 -20.22 5.12
CA LYS A 777 26.15 -18.92 4.47
C LYS A 777 24.81 -18.18 4.42
N HIS A 778 24.87 -16.85 4.55
CA HIS A 778 23.72 -15.94 4.43
C HIS A 778 22.82 -16.25 3.23
N GLU A 779 23.43 -16.50 2.07
CA GLU A 779 22.70 -16.84 0.84
C GLU A 779 21.90 -18.15 0.99
N ASP A 780 22.52 -19.23 1.47
CA ASP A 780 21.90 -20.55 1.63
C ASP A 780 20.73 -20.52 2.63
N ILE A 781 20.90 -19.76 3.72
CA ILE A 781 19.86 -19.53 4.73
C ILE A 781 18.63 -18.89 4.09
N HIS A 782 18.82 -17.79 3.35
CA HIS A 782 17.69 -17.03 2.82
C HIS A 782 17.06 -17.67 1.58
N LEU A 783 17.74 -18.56 0.86
CA LEU A 783 17.19 -19.32 -0.26
C LEU A 783 16.40 -20.55 0.18
N THR A 784 16.52 -20.98 1.43
CA THR A 784 15.88 -22.19 1.95
C THR A 784 14.41 -21.93 2.33
N ALA A 785 13.54 -22.88 2.00
CA ALA A 785 12.17 -22.92 2.48
C ALA A 785 12.09 -23.64 3.83
N PRO A 786 11.46 -23.04 4.86
CA PRO A 786 11.55 -23.56 6.21
C PRO A 786 10.57 -24.72 6.47
N TRP A 787 11.06 -25.75 7.15
CA TRP A 787 10.38 -26.92 7.74
C TRP A 787 9.57 -27.84 6.84
N LEU A 788 8.77 -27.33 5.91
CA LEU A 788 7.78 -28.15 5.21
C LEU A 788 8.41 -28.84 3.98
N PRO A 789 8.23 -30.16 3.79
CA PRO A 789 8.65 -30.85 2.59
C PRO A 789 7.70 -30.59 1.40
N ASP A 790 8.12 -30.94 0.18
CA ASP A 790 7.41 -30.57 -1.06
C ASP A 790 6.05 -31.25 -1.22
N ASP A 791 5.89 -32.47 -0.73
CA ASP A 791 4.61 -33.19 -0.65
C ASP A 791 3.60 -32.43 0.22
N VAL A 792 4.03 -31.88 1.36
CA VAL A 792 3.16 -31.06 2.22
C VAL A 792 2.85 -29.72 1.55
N HIS A 793 3.80 -29.08 0.86
CA HIS A 793 3.50 -27.91 0.04
C HIS A 793 2.45 -28.21 -1.04
N ARG A 794 2.52 -29.38 -1.67
CA ARG A 794 1.53 -29.82 -2.66
C ARG A 794 0.14 -29.97 -2.04
N MET A 795 0.05 -30.57 -0.86
CA MET A 795 -1.21 -30.66 -0.12
C MET A 795 -1.80 -29.28 0.19
N ARG A 796 -0.97 -28.30 0.57
CA ARG A 796 -1.40 -26.92 0.84
C ARG A 796 -2.00 -26.25 -0.42
N GLU A 797 -1.47 -26.52 -1.60
CA GLU A 797 -2.03 -26.06 -2.88
C GLU A 797 -3.36 -26.78 -3.21
N ASP A 798 -3.45 -28.08 -2.94
CA ASP A 798 -4.68 -28.86 -3.16
C ASP A 798 -5.81 -28.37 -2.24
N LEU A 799 -5.49 -27.97 -1.00
CA LEU A 799 -6.45 -27.37 -0.09
C LEU A 799 -6.95 -26.01 -0.59
N PHE A 800 -6.06 -25.18 -1.18
CA PHE A 800 -6.47 -23.93 -1.79
C PHE A 800 -7.45 -24.16 -2.95
N ALA A 801 -7.18 -25.13 -3.83
CA ALA A 801 -8.14 -25.52 -4.87
C ALA A 801 -9.47 -26.02 -4.30
N ALA A 802 -9.42 -26.87 -3.28
CA ALA A 802 -10.62 -27.36 -2.61
C ALA A 802 -11.44 -26.21 -1.97
N ALA A 803 -10.76 -25.19 -1.44
CA ALA A 803 -11.40 -23.99 -0.91
C ALA A 803 -12.15 -23.20 -2.01
N LEU A 804 -11.55 -23.01 -3.19
CA LEU A 804 -12.21 -22.36 -4.32
C LEU A 804 -13.41 -23.17 -4.84
N MET A 805 -13.28 -24.49 -4.91
CA MET A 805 -14.40 -25.37 -5.28
C MET A 805 -15.54 -25.32 -4.26
N LEU A 806 -15.20 -25.19 -2.97
CA LEU A 806 -16.19 -24.99 -1.91
C LEU A 806 -16.94 -23.66 -2.08
N HIS A 807 -16.23 -22.57 -2.43
CA HIS A 807 -16.86 -21.28 -2.74
C HIS A 807 -17.83 -21.40 -3.91
N LYS A 808 -17.42 -22.03 -5.01
CA LYS A 808 -18.29 -22.23 -6.18
C LYS A 808 -19.57 -23.00 -5.81
N ALA A 809 -19.44 -24.10 -5.08
CA ALA A 809 -20.60 -24.89 -4.64
C ALA A 809 -21.51 -24.11 -3.66
N PHE A 810 -20.92 -23.29 -2.78
CA PHE A 810 -21.67 -22.40 -1.89
C PHE A 810 -22.47 -21.34 -2.65
N ILE A 811 -21.86 -20.76 -3.70
CA ILE A 811 -22.47 -19.78 -4.60
C ILE A 811 -23.64 -20.39 -5.35
N ASP A 812 -23.49 -21.59 -5.90
CA ASP A 812 -24.56 -22.32 -6.60
C ASP A 812 -25.77 -22.53 -5.69
N ALA A 813 -25.53 -23.07 -4.49
CA ALA A 813 -26.58 -23.30 -3.51
C ALA A 813 -27.26 -21.98 -3.06
N SER A 814 -26.52 -20.87 -3.00
CA SER A 814 -27.00 -19.57 -2.53
C SER A 814 -27.36 -18.58 -3.64
N ALA A 815 -27.48 -19.05 -4.89
CA ALA A 815 -27.52 -18.20 -6.08
C ALA A 815 -28.63 -17.15 -6.03
N SER A 816 -29.81 -17.48 -5.48
CA SER A 816 -30.92 -16.54 -5.32
C SER A 816 -30.58 -15.34 -4.43
N ARG A 817 -29.97 -15.58 -3.26
CA ARG A 817 -29.62 -14.55 -2.27
C ARG A 817 -28.51 -13.64 -2.81
N LEU A 818 -27.48 -14.26 -3.39
CA LEU A 818 -26.37 -13.56 -4.04
C LEU A 818 -26.83 -12.70 -5.21
N GLN A 819 -27.76 -13.18 -6.05
CA GLN A 819 -28.26 -12.40 -7.16
C GLN A 819 -28.90 -11.08 -6.71
N HIS A 820 -29.60 -11.09 -5.57
CA HIS A 820 -30.22 -9.88 -5.04
C HIS A 820 -29.18 -8.90 -4.50
N ASN A 821 -28.29 -9.34 -3.61
CA ASN A 821 -27.25 -8.47 -3.03
C ASN A 821 -26.33 -7.89 -4.11
N LEU A 822 -25.85 -8.72 -5.05
CA LEU A 822 -24.99 -8.25 -6.13
C LEU A 822 -25.76 -7.36 -7.11
N GLY A 823 -27.03 -7.65 -7.41
CA GLY A 823 -27.85 -6.75 -8.25
C GLY A 823 -28.01 -5.36 -7.64
N LEU A 824 -28.20 -5.28 -6.32
CA LEU A 824 -28.26 -4.01 -5.58
C LEU A 824 -26.92 -3.28 -5.61
N LEU A 825 -25.81 -4.00 -5.36
CA LEU A 825 -24.46 -3.41 -5.41
C LEU A 825 -24.14 -2.86 -6.80
N MET A 826 -24.41 -3.64 -7.85
CA MET A 826 -24.17 -3.22 -9.23
C MET A 826 -24.99 -1.99 -9.56
N SER A 827 -26.24 -1.89 -9.08
CA SER A 827 -27.05 -0.68 -9.21
C SER A 827 -26.38 0.53 -8.56
N ALA A 828 -25.92 0.38 -7.31
CA ALA A 828 -25.29 1.46 -6.54
C ALA A 828 -23.95 1.93 -7.15
N MET A 829 -23.15 1.02 -7.72
CA MET A 829 -21.86 1.37 -8.35
C MET A 829 -21.98 2.39 -9.49
N THR A 830 -23.14 2.43 -10.17
CA THR A 830 -23.43 3.37 -11.27
C THR A 830 -24.41 4.47 -10.90
N ALA A 831 -25.39 4.17 -10.03
CA ALA A 831 -26.39 5.14 -9.61
C ALA A 831 -25.90 6.06 -8.48
N GLY A 832 -24.76 5.77 -7.85
CA GLY A 832 -24.27 6.52 -6.70
C GLY A 832 -24.79 5.97 -5.37
N ALA A 833 -24.48 6.68 -4.29
CA ALA A 833 -24.83 6.28 -2.93
C ALA A 833 -26.35 6.09 -2.76
N PHE A 834 -26.75 5.10 -1.94
CA PHE A 834 -28.16 4.95 -1.59
C PHE A 834 -28.67 6.18 -0.85
N GLN A 835 -29.87 6.66 -1.15
CA GLN A 835 -30.42 7.84 -0.46
C GLN A 835 -30.91 7.54 0.97
N SER A 836 -31.42 6.32 1.20
CA SER A 836 -31.88 5.90 2.52
C SER A 836 -30.72 5.55 3.46
N PRO A 837 -30.65 6.12 4.68
CA PRO A 837 -29.68 5.72 5.69
C PRO A 837 -29.73 4.22 6.03
N ALA A 838 -30.93 3.63 6.05
CA ALA A 838 -31.10 2.20 6.30
C ALA A 838 -30.45 1.34 5.21
N HIS A 839 -30.54 1.75 3.93
CA HIS A 839 -29.87 1.07 2.83
C HIS A 839 -28.34 1.27 2.88
N ARG A 840 -27.85 2.47 3.25
CA ARG A 840 -26.40 2.72 3.43
C ARG A 840 -25.81 1.81 4.51
N ALA A 841 -26.53 1.61 5.63
CA ALA A 841 -26.10 0.71 6.69
C ALA A 841 -25.93 -0.76 6.25
N LEU A 842 -26.54 -1.16 5.13
CA LEU A 842 -26.45 -2.51 4.57
C LEU A 842 -25.37 -2.65 3.48
N LEU A 843 -24.65 -1.58 3.13
CA LEU A 843 -23.54 -1.62 2.17
C LEU A 843 -22.44 -2.64 2.53
N PRO A 844 -22.05 -2.83 3.81
CA PRO A 844 -21.09 -3.87 4.16
C PRO A 844 -21.53 -5.26 3.69
N GLU A 845 -22.82 -5.58 3.81
CA GLU A 845 -23.37 -6.88 3.40
C GLU A 845 -23.29 -7.07 1.87
N LEU A 846 -23.53 -5.99 1.11
CA LEU A 846 -23.44 -6.01 -0.34
C LEU A 846 -21.99 -6.19 -0.82
N TRP A 847 -21.06 -5.44 -0.23
CA TRP A 847 -19.63 -5.57 -0.55
C TRP A 847 -19.09 -6.94 -0.16
N SER A 848 -19.38 -7.44 1.04
CA SER A 848 -18.99 -8.80 1.46
C SER A 848 -19.54 -9.84 0.48
N SER A 849 -20.75 -9.66 -0.06
CA SER A 849 -21.32 -10.54 -1.09
C SER A 849 -20.47 -10.57 -2.37
N LEU A 850 -19.96 -9.43 -2.81
CA LEU A 850 -19.03 -9.36 -3.95
C LEU A 850 -17.71 -10.04 -3.63
N PHE A 851 -17.15 -9.80 -2.44
CA PHE A 851 -15.90 -10.41 -2.02
C PHE A 851 -15.96 -11.93 -1.86
N MET A 852 -17.15 -12.53 -1.68
CA MET A 852 -17.31 -13.99 -1.74
C MET A 852 -17.09 -14.55 -3.15
N VAL A 853 -17.41 -13.77 -4.19
CA VAL A 853 -17.25 -14.17 -5.60
C VAL A 853 -15.88 -13.75 -6.12
N VAL A 854 -15.48 -12.49 -5.87
CA VAL A 854 -14.23 -11.88 -6.29
C VAL A 854 -13.43 -11.50 -5.03
N PRO A 855 -12.56 -12.39 -4.50
CA PRO A 855 -11.92 -12.20 -3.20
C PRO A 855 -11.12 -10.91 -3.05
N THR A 856 -10.58 -10.39 -4.15
CA THR A 856 -9.71 -9.21 -4.15
C THR A 856 -10.24 -8.12 -5.06
N VAL A 857 -10.25 -6.89 -4.58
CA VAL A 857 -10.54 -5.69 -5.38
C VAL A 857 -9.37 -4.74 -5.25
N SER A 858 -9.01 -4.06 -6.34
CA SER A 858 -8.04 -2.96 -6.25
C SER A 858 -8.63 -1.60 -6.58
N THR A 859 -8.03 -0.58 -5.98
CA THR A 859 -8.39 0.81 -6.13
C THR A 859 -7.18 1.70 -5.86
N THR A 860 -7.14 2.92 -6.39
CA THR A 860 -6.15 3.91 -5.92
C THR A 860 -6.64 4.59 -4.66
N PHE A 861 -5.72 5.14 -3.85
CA PHE A 861 -6.10 5.93 -2.68
C PHE A 861 -7.08 7.06 -3.03
N ALA A 862 -6.88 7.73 -4.17
CA ALA A 862 -7.76 8.80 -4.65
C ALA A 862 -9.20 8.33 -4.94
N SER A 863 -9.41 7.03 -5.19
CA SER A 863 -10.74 6.47 -5.46
C SER A 863 -11.38 5.80 -4.23
N VAL A 864 -10.70 5.78 -3.07
CA VAL A 864 -11.21 5.11 -1.86
C VAL A 864 -12.48 5.77 -1.34
N SER A 865 -12.50 7.10 -1.16
CA SER A 865 -13.71 7.80 -0.69
C SER A 865 -14.89 7.57 -1.64
N ALA A 866 -14.68 7.73 -2.95
CA ALA A 866 -15.75 7.53 -3.93
C ALA A 866 -16.32 6.11 -3.98
N MET A 867 -15.54 5.09 -3.59
CA MET A 867 -15.96 3.68 -3.69
C MET A 867 -16.44 3.09 -2.36
N PHE A 868 -15.85 3.55 -1.25
CA PHE A 868 -16.05 3.02 0.09
C PHE A 868 -16.46 4.09 1.12
N GLY A 869 -16.73 5.32 0.67
CA GLY A 869 -17.01 6.49 1.50
C GLY A 869 -18.05 6.26 2.60
N ASP A 870 -19.14 5.62 2.20
CA ASP A 870 -20.30 5.27 3.02
C ASP A 870 -20.10 4.03 3.90
N LEU A 871 -18.98 3.31 3.76
CA LEU A 871 -18.71 2.18 4.64
C LEU A 871 -18.37 2.68 6.06
N PRO A 872 -18.93 2.03 7.09
CA PRO A 872 -18.47 2.21 8.47
C PRO A 872 -16.97 1.88 8.62
N PRO A 873 -16.29 2.44 9.64
CA PRO A 873 -14.91 2.06 9.97
C PRO A 873 -14.75 0.54 10.14
N GLU A 874 -13.57 0.03 9.81
CA GLU A 874 -13.22 -1.41 9.92
C GLU A 874 -14.16 -2.40 9.21
N SER A 875 -14.93 -1.96 8.21
CA SER A 875 -15.82 -2.84 7.41
C SER A 875 -15.09 -3.75 6.43
N ILE A 876 -13.88 -3.39 6.02
CA ILE A 876 -13.04 -4.17 5.11
C ILE A 876 -12.12 -5.07 5.94
N GLY A 877 -12.11 -6.38 5.66
CA GLY A 877 -11.29 -7.34 6.39
C GLY A 877 -9.78 -7.08 6.32
N TRP A 878 -9.26 -6.84 5.11
CA TRP A 878 -7.83 -6.70 4.82
C TRP A 878 -7.58 -5.58 3.81
N LEU A 879 -6.66 -4.68 4.15
CA LEU A 879 -6.05 -3.71 3.25
C LEU A 879 -4.60 -4.13 2.98
N LEU A 880 -4.27 -4.31 1.72
CA LEU A 880 -2.90 -4.53 1.26
C LEU A 880 -2.49 -3.30 0.46
N VAL A 881 -1.45 -2.61 0.88
CA VAL A 881 -0.90 -1.47 0.13
C VAL A 881 0.34 -1.92 -0.61
N ASP A 882 0.38 -1.63 -1.91
CA ASP A 882 1.57 -1.84 -2.74
C ASP A 882 2.20 -0.50 -3.12
N GLU A 883 3.52 -0.51 -3.24
CA GLU A 883 4.36 0.68 -3.45
C GLU A 883 4.16 1.75 -2.36
N ALA A 884 3.98 1.33 -1.09
CA ALA A 884 3.73 2.23 0.03
C ALA A 884 4.87 3.24 0.28
N GLY A 885 6.10 2.96 -0.18
CA GLY A 885 7.23 3.88 -0.12
C GLY A 885 7.07 5.14 -0.98
N GLN A 886 6.16 5.10 -1.97
CA GLN A 886 5.89 6.19 -2.91
C GLN A 886 4.63 6.98 -2.54
N ALA A 887 3.85 6.50 -1.57
CA ALA A 887 2.62 7.15 -1.15
C ALA A 887 2.92 8.18 -0.06
N ILE A 888 2.36 9.38 -0.21
CA ILE A 888 2.36 10.40 0.85
C ILE A 888 1.59 9.86 2.06
N PRO A 889 2.02 10.14 3.31
CA PRO A 889 1.40 9.61 4.52
C PRO A 889 -0.12 9.74 4.57
N GLN A 890 -0.65 10.90 4.21
CA GLN A 890 -2.07 11.23 4.29
C GLN A 890 -2.96 10.47 3.30
N ALA A 891 -2.41 9.98 2.17
CA ALA A 891 -3.21 9.27 1.16
C ALA A 891 -3.77 7.93 1.67
N ALA A 892 -3.07 7.28 2.60
CA ALA A 892 -3.46 5.97 3.12
C ALA A 892 -4.54 6.03 4.21
N VAL A 893 -4.78 7.20 4.83
CA VAL A 893 -5.67 7.37 5.98
C VAL A 893 -7.09 6.87 5.68
N GLY A 894 -7.63 7.24 4.53
CA GLY A 894 -8.94 6.80 4.02
C GLY A 894 -9.09 5.28 3.94
N ALA A 895 -8.06 4.60 3.48
CA ALA A 895 -8.08 3.15 3.35
C ALA A 895 -7.93 2.47 4.72
N ILE A 896 -6.98 2.93 5.53
CA ILE A 896 -6.67 2.35 6.85
C ILE A 896 -7.88 2.47 7.79
N MET A 897 -8.59 3.60 7.82
CA MET A 897 -9.74 3.77 8.71
C MET A 897 -10.89 2.77 8.43
N ARG A 898 -11.02 2.32 7.17
CA ARG A 898 -12.07 1.42 6.72
C ARG A 898 -11.66 -0.05 6.79
N ALA A 899 -10.38 -0.33 7.04
CA ALA A 899 -9.85 -1.68 7.09
C ALA A 899 -9.51 -2.11 8.52
N LYS A 900 -9.89 -3.34 8.87
CA LYS A 900 -9.57 -3.93 10.16
C LYS A 900 -8.07 -4.24 10.26
N ARG A 901 -7.48 -4.75 9.18
CA ARG A 901 -6.09 -5.25 9.13
C ARG A 901 -5.37 -4.65 7.94
N SER A 902 -4.17 -4.13 8.16
CA SER A 902 -3.40 -3.43 7.13
C SER A 902 -2.01 -4.04 6.98
N ILE A 903 -1.65 -4.42 5.75
CA ILE A 903 -0.28 -4.81 5.38
C ILE A 903 0.24 -3.78 4.39
N MET A 904 1.34 -3.13 4.74
CA MET A 904 1.97 -2.07 3.95
C MET A 904 3.23 -2.65 3.32
N VAL A 905 3.23 -2.77 2.00
CA VAL A 905 4.34 -3.33 1.23
C VAL A 905 4.92 -2.25 0.33
N GLY A 906 6.21 -2.01 0.45
CA GLY A 906 6.89 -0.95 -0.25
C GLY A 906 8.37 -0.96 0.06
N ASP A 907 9.07 0.02 -0.46
CA ASP A 907 10.49 0.17 -0.24
C ASP A 907 10.80 1.66 -0.08
N PRO A 908 11.17 2.10 1.14
CA PRO A 908 11.42 3.51 1.40
C PRO A 908 12.79 3.95 0.83
N LEU A 909 13.64 3.02 0.36
CA LEU A 909 14.95 3.24 -0.28
C LEU A 909 14.85 3.30 -1.83
N GLN A 910 13.62 3.31 -2.36
CA GLN A 910 13.32 3.66 -3.76
C GLN A 910 12.85 5.13 -3.85
N ILE A 911 12.20 5.52 -4.96
CA ILE A 911 11.77 6.90 -5.18
C ILE A 911 10.81 7.34 -4.04
N PRO A 912 11.08 8.48 -3.38
CA PRO A 912 10.18 9.03 -2.37
C PRO A 912 8.86 9.54 -2.98
N PRO A 913 7.86 9.86 -2.15
CA PRO A 913 6.62 10.46 -2.61
C PRO A 913 6.87 11.81 -3.32
N VAL A 914 6.10 12.09 -4.37
CA VAL A 914 6.17 13.36 -5.11
C VAL A 914 5.29 14.40 -4.42
N VAL A 915 5.89 15.54 -4.05
CA VAL A 915 5.19 16.67 -3.40
C VAL A 915 5.13 17.86 -4.35
N SER A 916 3.94 18.42 -4.54
CA SER A 916 3.71 19.59 -5.40
C SER A 916 4.03 20.93 -4.72
N LEU A 917 3.92 20.99 -3.39
CA LEU A 917 4.11 22.22 -2.60
C LEU A 917 5.59 22.57 -2.39
N PRO A 918 5.94 23.87 -2.31
CA PRO A 918 7.28 24.32 -1.94
C PRO A 918 7.76 23.70 -0.62
N GLU A 919 9.07 23.41 -0.54
CA GLU A 919 9.64 22.69 0.61
C GLU A 919 9.62 23.55 1.88
N LYS A 920 10.02 24.83 1.77
CA LYS A 920 9.98 25.76 2.89
C LYS A 920 8.57 25.95 3.44
N LEU A 921 7.55 25.99 2.57
CA LEU A 921 6.14 26.03 3.00
C LEU A 921 5.76 24.79 3.81
N ASN A 922 6.14 23.60 3.34
CA ASN A 922 5.91 22.35 4.08
C ASN A 922 6.62 22.37 5.44
N THR A 923 7.86 22.86 5.49
CA THR A 923 8.61 23.04 6.74
C THR A 923 7.91 23.98 7.72
N GLU A 924 7.43 25.14 7.27
CA GLU A 924 6.73 26.09 8.13
C GLU A 924 5.37 25.56 8.62
N ILE A 925 4.64 24.83 7.78
CA ILE A 925 3.43 24.11 8.20
C ILE A 925 3.78 23.10 9.30
N CYS A 926 4.80 22.27 9.09
CA CYS A 926 5.21 21.29 10.08
C CYS A 926 5.62 21.93 11.42
N LYS A 927 6.41 23.02 11.37
CA LYS A 927 6.79 23.80 12.56
C LYS A 927 5.59 24.38 13.28
N PHE A 928 4.64 24.97 12.56
CA PHE A 928 3.43 25.57 13.14
C PHE A 928 2.60 24.54 13.93
N PHE A 929 2.41 23.36 13.35
CA PHE A 929 1.68 22.26 14.01
C PHE A 929 2.54 21.47 15.00
N ASN A 930 3.81 21.83 15.21
CA ASN A 930 4.76 21.12 16.08
C ASN A 930 4.88 19.62 15.72
N ILE A 931 4.99 19.34 14.41
CA ILE A 931 5.25 18.00 13.87
C ILE A 931 6.65 17.91 13.26
N ASP A 932 7.30 16.77 13.45
CA ASP A 932 8.59 16.48 12.85
C ASP A 932 8.40 16.15 11.36
N MET A 933 8.97 17.01 10.49
CA MET A 933 8.91 16.85 9.05
C MET A 933 9.58 15.56 8.58
N ALA A 934 10.68 15.13 9.21
CA ALA A 934 11.39 13.92 8.81
C ALA A 934 10.60 12.65 9.13
N GLU A 935 9.76 12.68 10.17
CA GLU A 935 8.95 11.54 10.58
C GLU A 935 7.57 11.48 9.92
N TRP A 936 6.93 12.63 9.69
CA TRP A 936 5.49 12.71 9.39
C TRP A 936 5.14 13.35 8.04
N SER A 937 6.09 13.98 7.35
CA SER A 937 5.82 14.69 6.09
C SER A 937 6.68 14.20 4.94
N ALA A 938 6.07 14.12 3.76
CA ALA A 938 6.77 13.83 2.51
C ALA A 938 7.70 15.00 2.14
N PRO A 939 8.81 14.76 1.41
CA PRO A 939 9.19 13.50 0.77
C PRO A 939 10.00 12.54 1.65
N VAL A 940 10.38 12.94 2.87
CA VAL A 940 11.21 12.10 3.76
C VAL A 940 10.37 10.94 4.33
N ALA A 941 9.17 11.24 4.81
CA ALA A 941 8.21 10.24 5.25
C ALA A 941 7.33 9.75 4.09
N SER A 942 6.91 8.49 4.17
CA SER A 942 5.95 7.85 3.28
C SER A 942 4.98 6.98 4.08
N THR A 943 3.93 6.47 3.43
CA THR A 943 3.07 5.46 4.05
C THR A 943 3.87 4.26 4.57
N GLN A 944 4.94 3.85 3.88
CA GLN A 944 5.80 2.75 4.34
C GLN A 944 6.54 3.08 5.64
N THR A 945 7.17 4.26 5.74
CA THR A 945 7.97 4.60 6.94
C THR A 945 7.09 4.71 8.19
N LEU A 946 5.86 5.21 8.05
CA LEU A 946 4.89 5.21 9.15
C LEU A 946 4.44 3.80 9.52
N ALA A 947 4.25 2.93 8.52
CA ALA A 947 3.89 1.53 8.76
C ALA A 947 5.00 0.74 9.46
N ASP A 948 6.26 0.96 9.08
CA ASP A 948 7.44 0.37 9.72
C ASP A 948 7.55 0.84 11.18
N ARG A 949 7.25 2.13 11.44
CA ARG A 949 7.17 2.66 12.81
C ARG A 949 6.04 2.04 13.62
N ALA A 950 4.89 1.82 13.00
CA ALA A 950 3.70 1.24 13.63
C ALA A 950 3.75 -0.28 13.84
N SER A 951 4.69 -0.98 13.19
CA SER A 951 4.86 -2.44 13.26
C SER A 951 5.66 -2.89 14.49
N HIS A 952 5.37 -4.10 15.01
CA HIS A 952 6.18 -4.76 16.04
C HIS A 952 7.51 -5.29 15.49
N PHE A 953 7.69 -5.35 14.18
CA PHE A 953 8.92 -5.85 13.57
C PHE A 953 9.79 -4.69 13.10
N LYS A 954 11.10 -4.90 13.20
CA LYS A 954 12.08 -4.00 12.61
C LYS A 954 13.26 -4.76 12.02
N SER A 955 13.99 -4.11 11.14
CA SER A 955 15.29 -4.55 10.64
C SER A 955 16.13 -3.32 10.30
N PRO A 956 17.32 -3.18 10.87
CA PRO A 956 18.23 -2.10 10.53
C PRO A 956 18.90 -2.36 9.17
N ILE A 957 18.99 -1.31 8.35
CA ILE A 957 19.80 -1.27 7.14
C ILE A 957 20.79 -0.11 7.32
N ASP A 958 22.03 -0.46 7.63
CA ASP A 958 23.10 0.50 7.87
C ASP A 958 23.81 0.78 6.54
N THR A 959 23.50 1.93 5.93
CA THR A 959 24.14 2.36 4.68
C THR A 959 25.11 3.51 4.96
N ASP A 960 26.06 3.75 4.05
CA ASP A 960 26.98 4.89 4.12
C ASP A 960 26.26 6.26 4.15
N ILE A 961 24.95 6.29 3.85
CA ILE A 961 24.10 7.47 3.72
C ILE A 961 23.23 7.65 4.99
N GLY A 962 23.30 6.72 5.93
CA GLY A 962 22.59 6.74 7.21
C GLY A 962 21.86 5.43 7.51
N ASP A 963 21.60 5.20 8.79
CA ASP A 963 20.88 4.03 9.28
C ASP A 963 19.39 4.19 9.03
N ARG A 964 18.75 3.14 8.51
CA ARG A 964 17.30 3.11 8.32
C ARG A 964 16.69 1.88 8.94
N GLU A 965 15.70 2.09 9.80
CA GLU A 965 14.85 1.01 10.29
C GLU A 965 13.70 0.77 9.31
N VAL A 966 13.59 -0.46 8.83
CA VAL A 966 12.48 -0.92 8.00
C VAL A 966 11.69 -2.01 8.73
N GLY A 967 10.48 -2.35 8.25
CA GLY A 967 9.69 -3.47 8.77
C GLY A 967 10.27 -4.84 8.43
N LEU A 968 9.42 -5.85 8.24
CA LEU A 968 9.87 -7.21 7.87
C LEU A 968 10.57 -7.19 6.49
N PRO A 969 11.85 -7.55 6.37
CA PRO A 969 12.61 -7.39 5.13
C PRO A 969 12.46 -8.62 4.22
N LEU A 970 12.28 -8.38 2.92
CA LEU A 970 12.36 -9.42 1.89
C LEU A 970 13.72 -9.32 1.17
N LEU A 971 14.60 -10.29 1.37
CA LEU A 971 15.98 -10.21 0.87
C LEU A 971 16.24 -10.93 -0.46
N VAL A 972 15.44 -11.93 -0.82
CA VAL A 972 15.74 -12.79 -1.98
C VAL A 972 15.25 -12.19 -3.29
N HIS A 973 16.20 -11.74 -4.11
CA HIS A 973 15.99 -11.08 -5.37
C HIS A 973 15.99 -12.04 -6.57
N ARG A 974 14.92 -12.02 -7.39
CA ARG A 974 14.74 -12.95 -8.53
C ARG A 974 14.62 -12.26 -9.90
N ARG A 975 14.85 -10.94 -9.99
CA ARG A 975 14.58 -10.16 -11.21
C ARG A 975 15.83 -9.91 -12.06
N CYS A 976 16.79 -9.15 -11.54
CA CYS A 976 17.92 -8.61 -12.30
C CYS A 976 19.20 -9.42 -12.09
N GLN A 977 19.94 -9.60 -13.18
CA GLN A 977 21.27 -10.20 -13.17
C GLN A 977 22.32 -9.19 -12.70
N SER A 978 23.48 -9.69 -12.27
CA SER A 978 24.66 -8.86 -12.05
C SER A 978 25.22 -8.36 -13.40
N PRO A 979 25.55 -7.06 -13.52
CA PRO A 979 25.93 -6.16 -12.43
C PRO A 979 24.80 -5.33 -11.79
N MET A 980 23.58 -5.32 -12.33
CA MET A 980 22.49 -4.48 -11.81
C MET A 980 22.14 -4.82 -10.36
N PHE A 981 22.10 -6.13 -10.05
CA PHE A 981 21.88 -6.61 -8.69
C PHE A 981 22.97 -6.13 -7.73
N ASP A 982 24.25 -6.33 -8.08
CA ASP A 982 25.38 -5.96 -7.22
C ASP A 982 25.41 -4.46 -6.94
N VAL A 983 25.16 -3.64 -7.96
CA VAL A 983 25.07 -2.18 -7.84
C VAL A 983 23.95 -1.80 -6.89
N SER A 984 22.74 -2.30 -7.11
CA SER A 984 21.57 -2.02 -6.27
C SER A 984 21.78 -2.46 -4.80
N ASN A 985 22.30 -3.67 -4.60
CA ASN A 985 22.54 -4.24 -3.27
C ASN A 985 23.59 -3.45 -2.48
N THR A 986 24.65 -3.00 -3.16
CA THR A 986 25.72 -2.22 -2.53
C THR A 986 25.23 -0.82 -2.14
N ILE A 987 24.59 -0.09 -3.07
CA ILE A 987 24.28 1.34 -2.84
C ILE A 987 23.07 1.58 -1.93
N ALA A 988 22.12 0.63 -1.86
CA ALA A 988 20.85 0.86 -1.18
C ALA A 988 20.55 -0.12 -0.05
N TYR A 989 21.14 -1.33 -0.04
CA TYR A 989 20.73 -2.40 0.88
C TYR A 989 21.89 -3.01 1.68
N ALA A 990 23.05 -2.33 1.74
CA ALA A 990 24.21 -2.72 2.55
C ALA A 990 24.66 -4.19 2.33
N GLY A 991 24.49 -4.72 1.12
CA GLY A 991 24.85 -6.10 0.80
C GLY A 991 23.89 -7.18 1.34
N GLN A 992 22.77 -6.81 1.99
CA GLN A 992 21.88 -7.76 2.64
C GLN A 992 21.04 -8.61 1.66
N MET A 993 20.77 -8.13 0.43
CA MET A 993 19.99 -8.91 -0.55
C MET A 993 20.74 -10.14 -1.04
N VAL A 994 20.00 -11.18 -1.42
CA VAL A 994 20.51 -12.46 -1.93
C VAL A 994 20.01 -12.68 -3.36
N GLN A 995 20.91 -12.98 -4.30
CA GLN A 995 20.55 -13.22 -5.69
C GLN A 995 20.05 -14.65 -5.89
N ALA A 996 18.89 -14.79 -6.54
CA ALA A 996 18.25 -16.08 -6.85
C ALA A 996 17.83 -16.17 -8.32
N VAL A 997 18.58 -15.51 -9.21
CA VAL A 997 18.34 -15.52 -10.65
C VAL A 997 19.06 -16.71 -11.28
N GLY A 998 18.44 -17.33 -12.29
CA GLY A 998 19.07 -18.40 -13.07
C GLY A 998 20.33 -17.95 -13.83
N PRO A 999 21.03 -18.86 -14.52
CA PRO A 999 22.31 -18.58 -15.18
C PRO A 999 22.21 -17.38 -16.14
N LYS A 1000 23.30 -16.61 -16.24
CA LYS A 1000 23.36 -15.40 -17.08
C LYS A 1000 22.96 -15.69 -18.51
N ARG A 1001 22.00 -14.92 -19.03
CA ARG A 1001 21.54 -15.00 -20.42
C ARG A 1001 21.57 -13.58 -21.00
N PRO A 1002 22.44 -13.30 -21.99
CA PRO A 1002 22.57 -11.94 -22.55
C PRO A 1002 21.35 -11.50 -23.38
N GLY A 1003 20.46 -12.43 -23.76
CA GLY A 1003 19.31 -12.15 -24.63
C GLY A 1003 19.73 -11.64 -26.02
N PRO A 1004 18.78 -11.35 -26.92
CA PRO A 1004 19.10 -10.84 -28.26
C PRO A 1004 19.87 -9.51 -28.23
N ILE A 1005 19.54 -8.63 -27.27
CA ILE A 1005 20.15 -7.30 -27.15
C ILE A 1005 21.60 -7.40 -26.65
N GLY A 1006 21.87 -8.22 -25.62
CA GLY A 1006 23.24 -8.41 -25.13
C GLY A 1006 24.12 -9.20 -26.10
N LEU A 1007 23.54 -10.08 -26.93
CA LEU A 1007 24.29 -10.71 -28.03
C LEU A 1007 24.77 -9.70 -29.08
N ALA A 1008 23.97 -8.66 -29.34
CA ALA A 1008 24.30 -7.62 -30.32
C ALA A 1008 25.20 -6.51 -29.76
N LEU A 1009 24.97 -6.08 -28.52
CA LEU A 1009 25.68 -4.95 -27.90
C LEU A 1009 26.82 -5.35 -26.96
N GLY A 1010 26.92 -6.63 -26.61
CA GLY A 1010 27.93 -7.16 -25.70
C GLY A 1010 27.49 -7.19 -24.25
N ARG A 1011 28.46 -7.23 -23.33
CA ARG A 1011 28.21 -7.23 -21.88
C ARG A 1011 27.83 -5.83 -21.42
N SER A 1012 27.08 -5.75 -20.30
CA SER A 1012 26.81 -4.49 -19.60
C SER A 1012 28.08 -3.67 -19.39
N CYS A 1013 28.08 -2.40 -19.79
CA CYS A 1013 29.27 -1.54 -19.76
C CYS A 1013 28.92 -0.05 -19.60
N TRP A 1014 29.93 0.75 -19.25
CA TRP A 1014 29.87 2.21 -19.34
C TRP A 1014 30.45 2.67 -20.68
N ILE A 1015 29.67 3.40 -21.45
CA ILE A 1015 30.04 4.03 -22.72
C ILE A 1015 30.45 5.47 -22.39
N ASP A 1016 31.77 5.67 -22.26
CA ASP A 1016 32.34 6.95 -21.85
C ASP A 1016 32.25 7.98 -22.98
N VAL A 1017 31.46 9.03 -22.77
CA VAL A 1017 31.26 10.11 -23.74
C VAL A 1017 31.60 11.43 -23.07
N ASN A 1018 32.78 11.96 -23.37
CA ASN A 1018 33.26 13.25 -22.86
C ASN A 1018 32.88 14.37 -23.84
N GLY A 1019 31.58 14.67 -23.93
CA GLY A 1019 31.06 15.82 -24.69
C GLY A 1019 31.10 17.12 -23.88
N SER A 1020 30.76 18.25 -24.52
CA SER A 1020 30.62 19.55 -23.84
C SER A 1020 29.32 20.20 -24.27
N ALA A 1021 28.49 20.59 -23.31
CA ALA A 1021 27.22 21.27 -23.56
C ALA A 1021 26.92 22.30 -22.46
N GLU A 1022 26.31 23.42 -22.84
CA GLU A 1022 25.83 24.44 -21.90
C GLU A 1022 24.57 23.98 -21.15
N THR A 1023 23.72 23.20 -21.83
CA THR A 1023 22.53 22.57 -21.22
C THR A 1023 22.86 21.20 -20.65
N LYS A 1024 21.90 20.58 -19.95
CA LYS A 1024 22.05 19.20 -19.46
C LYS A 1024 22.09 18.16 -20.59
N TRP A 1025 21.64 18.51 -21.80
CA TRP A 1025 21.63 17.62 -22.97
C TRP A 1025 22.98 17.64 -23.70
N CYS A 1026 23.55 16.46 -23.92
CA CYS A 1026 24.79 16.24 -24.67
C CYS A 1026 24.44 15.53 -26.01
N PRO A 1027 24.56 16.19 -27.16
CA PRO A 1027 24.25 15.58 -28.46
C PRO A 1027 25.05 14.31 -28.74
N GLU A 1028 26.33 14.27 -28.35
CA GLU A 1028 27.23 13.14 -28.54
C GLU A 1028 26.77 11.89 -27.78
N GLU A 1029 26.22 12.08 -26.57
CA GLU A 1029 25.62 10.98 -25.80
C GLU A 1029 24.36 10.45 -26.51
N GLY A 1030 23.53 11.36 -27.05
CA GLY A 1030 22.36 10.99 -27.84
C GLY A 1030 22.71 10.22 -29.11
N ASP A 1031 23.78 10.62 -29.80
CA ASP A 1031 24.29 9.92 -30.98
C ASP A 1031 24.84 8.53 -30.65
N ALA A 1032 25.52 8.37 -29.50
CA ALA A 1032 25.96 7.07 -29.03
C ALA A 1032 24.78 6.10 -28.82
N VAL A 1033 23.68 6.57 -28.20
CA VAL A 1033 22.45 5.76 -28.04
C VAL A 1033 21.87 5.37 -29.40
N VAL A 1034 21.82 6.30 -30.37
CA VAL A 1034 21.32 6.01 -31.72
C VAL A 1034 22.19 4.96 -32.41
N GLN A 1035 23.52 5.00 -32.25
CA GLN A 1035 24.41 3.99 -32.81
C GLN A 1035 24.15 2.60 -32.20
N MET A 1036 23.94 2.51 -30.89
CA MET A 1036 23.55 1.24 -30.25
C MET A 1036 22.25 0.69 -30.84
N LEU A 1037 21.23 1.53 -31.03
CA LEU A 1037 19.97 1.11 -31.64
C LEU A 1037 20.14 0.67 -33.10
N LYS A 1038 21.02 1.33 -33.87
CA LYS A 1038 21.39 0.90 -35.23
C LYS A 1038 22.07 -0.46 -35.23
N THR A 1039 22.97 -0.75 -34.29
CA THR A 1039 23.55 -2.08 -34.13
C THR A 1039 22.48 -3.15 -33.90
N LEU A 1040 21.46 -2.86 -33.08
CA LEU A 1040 20.32 -3.79 -32.88
C LEU A 1040 19.56 -4.06 -34.17
N THR A 1041 19.31 -3.03 -35.00
CA THR A 1041 18.67 -3.22 -36.30
C THR A 1041 19.53 -4.05 -37.25
N ALA A 1042 20.85 -3.87 -37.22
CA ALA A 1042 21.79 -4.65 -38.03
C ALA A 1042 21.88 -6.12 -37.60
N SER A 1043 21.59 -6.42 -36.33
CA SER A 1043 21.46 -7.78 -35.78
C SER A 1043 20.05 -8.37 -35.89
N ASP A 1044 19.17 -7.76 -36.68
CA ASP A 1044 17.77 -8.17 -36.93
C ASP A 1044 16.89 -8.28 -35.66
N VAL A 1045 17.21 -7.52 -34.61
CA VAL A 1045 16.35 -7.42 -33.43
C VAL A 1045 15.14 -6.54 -33.76
N LYS A 1046 13.93 -7.11 -33.72
CA LYS A 1046 12.66 -6.37 -33.89
C LYS A 1046 12.08 -5.95 -32.55
N ASN A 1047 11.43 -4.78 -32.50
CA ASN A 1047 10.78 -4.20 -31.32
C ASN A 1047 11.52 -4.53 -29.98
N PRO A 1048 12.76 -4.05 -29.81
CA PRO A 1048 13.59 -4.44 -28.68
C PRO A 1048 12.94 -4.07 -27.34
N ASP A 1049 12.96 -5.00 -26.38
CA ASP A 1049 12.52 -4.72 -25.02
C ASP A 1049 13.60 -3.99 -24.23
N LEU A 1050 13.70 -2.68 -24.49
CA LEU A 1050 14.63 -1.79 -23.82
C LEU A 1050 13.96 -0.50 -23.34
N PHE A 1051 14.53 0.11 -22.30
CA PHE A 1051 14.21 1.48 -21.89
C PHE A 1051 15.43 2.38 -21.99
N ILE A 1052 15.20 3.62 -22.43
CA ILE A 1052 16.17 4.71 -22.33
C ILE A 1052 15.72 5.60 -21.17
N ILE A 1053 16.45 5.51 -20.06
CA ILE A 1053 16.13 6.17 -18.81
C ILE A 1053 17.11 7.31 -18.58
N THR A 1054 16.61 8.47 -18.16
CA THR A 1054 17.45 9.63 -17.81
C THR A 1054 16.97 10.29 -16.52
N PRO A 1055 17.85 10.90 -15.71
CA PRO A 1055 17.43 11.66 -14.52
C PRO A 1055 16.74 12.99 -14.87
N PHE A 1056 16.93 13.53 -16.08
CA PHE A 1056 16.48 14.89 -16.41
C PHE A 1056 15.42 14.95 -17.52
N LYS A 1057 14.37 15.75 -17.29
CA LYS A 1057 13.26 15.91 -18.25
C LYS A 1057 13.69 16.52 -19.59
N VAL A 1058 14.67 17.41 -19.58
CA VAL A 1058 15.23 18.03 -20.80
C VAL A 1058 15.89 16.96 -21.69
N ILE A 1059 16.62 16.01 -21.09
CA ILE A 1059 17.25 14.91 -21.84
C ILE A 1059 16.19 13.99 -22.44
N GLU A 1060 15.13 13.66 -21.69
CA GLU A 1060 14.01 12.87 -22.21
C GLU A 1060 13.42 13.52 -23.47
N GLN A 1061 13.14 14.82 -23.42
CA GLN A 1061 12.53 15.56 -24.53
C GLN A 1061 13.45 15.60 -25.77
N GLU A 1062 14.72 15.93 -25.57
CA GLU A 1062 15.68 15.99 -26.68
C GLU A 1062 16.00 14.60 -27.26
N MET A 1063 16.10 13.57 -26.43
CA MET A 1063 16.32 12.19 -26.89
C MET A 1063 15.14 11.69 -27.75
N ARG A 1064 13.91 11.97 -27.33
CA ARG A 1064 12.70 11.66 -28.13
C ARG A 1064 12.75 12.36 -29.49
N ARG A 1065 13.03 13.66 -29.50
CA ARG A 1065 13.16 14.46 -30.72
C ARG A 1065 14.29 13.94 -31.63
N ARG A 1066 15.39 13.46 -31.05
CA ARG A 1066 16.55 12.91 -31.77
C ARG A 1066 16.23 11.56 -32.42
N ILE A 1067 15.54 10.66 -31.72
CA ILE A 1067 15.14 9.33 -32.23
C ILE A 1067 14.03 9.44 -33.28
N GLU A 1068 13.09 10.36 -33.12
CA GLU A 1068 11.99 10.56 -34.08
C GLU A 1068 12.48 10.97 -35.49
N LYS A 1069 13.72 11.48 -35.60
CA LYS A 1069 14.38 11.76 -36.89
C LYS A 1069 14.95 10.50 -37.58
N GLU A 1070 15.12 9.39 -36.86
CA GLU A 1070 15.72 8.15 -37.38
C GLU A 1070 14.62 7.22 -37.94
N THR A 1071 13.91 7.68 -38.97
CA THR A 1071 12.73 6.97 -39.51
C THR A 1071 13.05 5.58 -40.05
N ASP A 1072 14.22 5.39 -40.67
CA ASP A 1072 14.60 4.10 -41.27
C ASP A 1072 14.90 3.05 -40.20
N MET A 1073 15.54 3.45 -39.10
CA MET A 1073 15.79 2.60 -37.94
C MET A 1073 14.48 2.16 -37.28
N LEU A 1074 13.53 3.09 -37.11
CA LEU A 1074 12.22 2.80 -36.50
C LEU A 1074 11.36 1.90 -37.39
N ARG A 1075 11.45 2.06 -38.73
CA ARG A 1075 10.85 1.12 -39.68
C ARG A 1075 11.49 -0.26 -39.60
N ALA A 1076 12.83 -0.34 -39.47
CA ALA A 1076 13.53 -1.62 -39.34
C ALA A 1076 13.17 -2.39 -38.06
N PHE A 1077 12.77 -1.68 -37.00
CA PHE A 1077 12.19 -2.27 -35.78
C PHE A 1077 10.72 -2.69 -35.90
N SER A 1078 10.04 -2.33 -36.99
CA SER A 1078 8.59 -2.53 -37.18
C SER A 1078 7.73 -1.84 -36.12
N VAL A 1079 8.08 -0.61 -35.72
CA VAL A 1079 7.38 0.15 -34.69
C VAL A 1079 6.96 1.54 -35.18
N LYS A 1080 5.89 2.09 -34.59
CA LYS A 1080 5.48 3.48 -34.83
C LYS A 1080 6.33 4.43 -34.01
N ALA A 1081 6.95 5.41 -34.67
CA ALA A 1081 7.96 6.30 -34.09
C ALA A 1081 7.52 6.98 -32.79
N HIS A 1082 6.41 7.72 -32.83
CA HIS A 1082 5.91 8.50 -31.70
C HIS A 1082 5.46 7.61 -30.52
N GLU A 1083 4.79 6.49 -30.81
CA GLU A 1083 4.33 5.55 -29.77
C GLU A 1083 5.52 4.89 -29.06
N TRP A 1084 6.48 4.38 -29.83
CA TRP A 1084 7.68 3.74 -29.27
C TRP A 1084 8.53 4.72 -28.47
N SER A 1085 8.77 5.92 -29.01
CA SER A 1085 9.50 7.02 -28.34
C SER A 1085 8.87 7.38 -26.99
N ARG A 1086 7.54 7.55 -26.95
CA ARG A 1086 6.80 7.87 -25.72
C ARG A 1086 6.87 6.74 -24.69
N ASP A 1087 6.79 5.50 -25.14
CA ASP A 1087 6.64 4.35 -24.26
C ASP A 1087 7.98 3.77 -23.78
N ARG A 1088 9.09 4.03 -24.50
CA ARG A 1088 10.45 3.51 -24.22
C ARG A 1088 11.46 4.55 -23.74
N ILE A 1089 11.22 5.84 -23.91
CA ILE A 1089 12.12 6.93 -23.45
C ILE A 1089 11.44 7.74 -22.36
N GLY A 1090 12.12 7.97 -21.24
CA GLY A 1090 11.50 8.63 -20.08
C GLY A 1090 12.44 8.94 -18.93
N THR A 1091 11.97 9.80 -18.03
CA THR A 1091 12.60 9.97 -16.72
C THR A 1091 12.43 8.73 -15.82
N VAL A 1092 13.23 8.62 -14.75
CA VAL A 1092 13.16 7.52 -13.77
C VAL A 1092 11.74 7.30 -13.23
N HIS A 1093 10.99 8.37 -12.93
CA HIS A 1093 9.59 8.30 -12.48
C HIS A 1093 8.64 7.67 -13.50
N THR A 1094 8.94 7.77 -14.80
CA THR A 1094 8.07 7.29 -15.89
C THR A 1094 8.05 5.75 -15.96
N PHE A 1095 9.16 5.11 -15.58
CA PHE A 1095 9.33 3.65 -15.62
C PHE A 1095 9.14 2.98 -14.26
N GLN A 1096 8.66 3.72 -13.27
CA GLN A 1096 8.35 3.16 -11.97
C GLN A 1096 7.29 2.05 -12.09
N GLY A 1097 7.55 0.92 -11.45
CA GLY A 1097 6.72 -0.30 -11.56
C GLY A 1097 6.80 -1.02 -12.91
N ARG A 1098 7.60 -0.54 -13.88
CA ARG A 1098 7.88 -1.21 -15.15
C ARG A 1098 9.26 -1.85 -15.12
N GLU A 1099 9.53 -2.72 -16.08
CA GLU A 1099 10.80 -3.42 -16.25
C GLU A 1099 11.00 -3.74 -17.74
N ALA A 1100 12.27 -3.88 -18.14
CA ALA A 1100 12.66 -4.26 -19.49
C ALA A 1100 13.87 -5.20 -19.43
N ASP A 1101 14.07 -6.00 -20.48
CA ASP A 1101 15.26 -6.84 -20.59
C ASP A 1101 16.56 -6.01 -20.53
N THR A 1102 16.57 -4.85 -21.18
CA THR A 1102 17.74 -3.95 -21.21
C THR A 1102 17.39 -2.52 -20.80
N VAL A 1103 18.30 -1.85 -20.07
CA VAL A 1103 18.22 -0.42 -19.78
C VAL A 1103 19.45 0.28 -20.33
N ILE A 1104 19.22 1.41 -21.02
CA ILE A 1104 20.23 2.39 -21.38
C ILE A 1104 20.02 3.60 -20.45
N LEU A 1105 20.94 3.81 -19.51
CA LEU A 1105 20.92 4.95 -18.60
C LEU A 1105 21.70 6.12 -19.23
N LEU A 1106 20.97 7.13 -19.68
CA LEU A 1106 21.49 8.33 -20.33
C LEU A 1106 21.64 9.47 -19.32
N LEU A 1107 22.88 9.77 -18.93
CA LEU A 1107 23.20 10.62 -17.79
C LEU A 1107 23.09 12.12 -18.08
N GLY A 1108 23.71 12.58 -19.16
CA GLY A 1108 23.91 14.00 -19.47
C GLY A 1108 24.65 14.77 -18.38
N ALA A 1109 24.39 16.08 -18.37
CA ALA A 1109 25.10 17.07 -17.56
C ALA A 1109 26.64 16.95 -17.68
N PRO A 1110 27.23 17.12 -18.89
CA PRO A 1110 28.64 16.86 -19.12
C PRO A 1110 29.58 17.95 -18.56
N ASN A 1111 29.08 19.15 -18.28
CA ASN A 1111 29.93 20.30 -17.93
C ASN A 1111 30.28 20.34 -16.42
N ALA A 1112 31.51 20.70 -16.07
CA ALA A 1112 31.95 20.83 -14.67
C ALA A 1112 31.03 21.75 -13.83
N SER A 1113 30.52 22.85 -14.41
CA SER A 1113 29.60 23.80 -13.74
C SER A 1113 28.26 23.18 -13.31
N GLN A 1114 27.89 22.03 -13.87
CA GLN A 1114 26.63 21.32 -13.58
C GLN A 1114 26.76 20.32 -12.41
N HIS A 1115 27.79 20.47 -11.56
CA HIS A 1115 28.05 19.59 -10.41
C HIS A 1115 26.82 19.38 -9.51
N ARG A 1116 26.06 20.45 -9.21
CA ARG A 1116 24.85 20.36 -8.37
C ARG A 1116 23.77 19.46 -8.96
N ALA A 1117 23.57 19.50 -10.28
CA ALA A 1117 22.60 18.64 -10.95
C ALA A 1117 23.01 17.15 -10.87
N ARG A 1118 24.31 16.86 -11.02
CA ARG A 1118 24.85 15.50 -10.82
C ARG A 1118 24.72 15.06 -9.37
N GLN A 1119 25.02 15.95 -8.43
CA GLN A 1119 24.88 15.69 -7.00
C GLN A 1119 23.42 15.39 -6.63
N TRP A 1120 22.44 16.17 -7.09
CA TRP A 1120 21.01 15.87 -6.88
C TRP A 1120 20.60 14.49 -7.41
N ALA A 1121 21.05 14.13 -8.62
CA ALA A 1121 20.75 12.84 -9.22
C ALA A 1121 21.45 11.66 -8.50
N ALA A 1122 22.56 11.93 -7.80
CA ALA A 1122 23.39 10.94 -7.11
C ALA A 1122 23.27 10.96 -5.56
N SER A 1123 22.62 11.96 -4.96
CA SER A 1123 22.69 12.22 -3.51
C SER A 1123 21.77 11.29 -2.69
N PRO A 1124 20.52 11.00 -3.10
CA PRO A 1124 19.82 9.81 -2.62
C PRO A 1124 20.18 8.60 -3.52
N PRO A 1125 20.43 7.39 -2.97
CA PRO A 1125 20.68 6.20 -3.78
C PRO A 1125 19.47 5.85 -4.66
N ASN A 1126 18.30 6.41 -4.35
CA ASN A 1126 16.97 6.09 -4.88
C ASN A 1126 16.86 6.23 -6.41
N ILE A 1127 17.36 7.32 -7.02
CA ILE A 1127 17.17 7.58 -8.46
C ILE A 1127 17.97 6.58 -9.29
N VAL A 1128 19.24 6.39 -8.95
CA VAL A 1128 20.12 5.41 -9.58
C VAL A 1128 19.64 3.99 -9.32
N ASN A 1129 19.38 3.64 -8.06
CA ASN A 1129 18.90 2.31 -7.66
C ASN A 1129 17.66 1.93 -8.49
N VAL A 1130 16.74 2.86 -8.64
CA VAL A 1130 15.53 2.63 -9.42
C VAL A 1130 15.85 2.48 -10.90
N ALA A 1131 16.68 3.33 -11.51
CA ALA A 1131 17.03 3.22 -12.92
C ALA A 1131 17.71 1.87 -13.24
N VAL A 1132 18.68 1.47 -12.43
CA VAL A 1132 19.45 0.23 -12.58
C VAL A 1132 18.56 -1.01 -12.40
N SER A 1133 17.70 -1.02 -11.38
CA SER A 1133 16.83 -2.16 -11.07
C SER A 1133 15.64 -2.35 -12.04
N ARG A 1134 15.47 -1.46 -13.04
CA ARG A 1134 14.53 -1.67 -14.16
C ARG A 1134 15.05 -2.68 -15.19
N ALA A 1135 16.36 -2.89 -15.26
CA ALA A 1135 16.97 -3.81 -16.21
C ALA A 1135 16.97 -5.24 -15.67
N LYS A 1136 16.48 -6.21 -16.46
CA LYS A 1136 16.53 -7.63 -16.08
C LYS A 1136 17.86 -8.29 -16.44
N GLN A 1137 18.38 -8.00 -17.64
CA GLN A 1137 19.52 -8.73 -18.23
C GLN A 1137 20.73 -7.83 -18.46
N ASN A 1138 20.55 -6.67 -19.09
CA ASN A 1138 21.67 -5.82 -19.51
C ASN A 1138 21.48 -4.36 -19.08
N LEU A 1139 22.59 -3.71 -18.71
CA LEU A 1139 22.65 -2.29 -18.38
C LEU A 1139 23.79 -1.63 -19.16
N TYR A 1140 23.45 -0.56 -19.89
CA TYR A 1140 24.43 0.29 -20.55
C TYR A 1140 24.32 1.70 -19.99
N VAL A 1141 25.42 2.27 -19.52
CA VAL A 1141 25.45 3.64 -19.00
C VAL A 1141 26.13 4.53 -20.02
N VAL A 1142 25.49 5.63 -20.44
CA VAL A 1142 26.01 6.56 -21.45
C VAL A 1142 26.21 7.93 -20.81
N GLY A 1143 27.44 8.43 -20.82
CA GLY A 1143 27.81 9.75 -20.29
C GLY A 1143 29.29 9.83 -19.89
N SER A 1144 29.74 11.01 -19.45
CA SER A 1144 31.12 11.22 -19.00
C SER A 1144 31.37 10.58 -17.63
N SER A 1145 32.21 9.55 -17.60
CA SER A 1145 32.66 8.88 -16.38
C SER A 1145 33.43 9.85 -15.46
N ALA A 1146 34.31 10.67 -16.03
CA ALA A 1146 35.11 11.65 -15.29
C ALA A 1146 34.24 12.73 -14.61
N ALA A 1147 33.23 13.25 -15.30
CA ALA A 1147 32.32 14.26 -14.75
C ALA A 1147 31.48 13.72 -13.57
N TRP A 1148 31.11 12.44 -13.63
CA TRP A 1148 30.34 11.78 -12.58
C TRP A 1148 31.21 11.21 -11.44
N ALA A 1149 32.51 10.97 -11.69
CA ALA A 1149 33.47 10.52 -10.68
C ALA A 1149 34.03 11.65 -9.79
N GLY A 1150 34.10 12.88 -10.28
CA GLY A 1150 34.87 13.98 -9.68
C GLY A 1150 34.32 14.69 -8.41
N GLY A 1151 33.35 14.12 -7.69
CA GLY A 1151 32.81 14.73 -6.47
C GLY A 1151 33.40 14.11 -5.20
N ARG A 1152 33.99 14.92 -4.31
CA ARG A 1152 34.36 14.48 -2.96
C ARG A 1152 33.06 14.15 -2.20
N ASP A 1153 32.94 12.90 -1.79
CA ASP A 1153 31.99 12.31 -0.82
C ASP A 1153 30.67 11.65 -1.26
N GLN A 1154 30.14 11.76 -2.49
CA GLN A 1154 28.91 10.98 -2.84
C GLN A 1154 28.82 10.50 -4.30
N SER A 1155 29.14 11.33 -5.29
CA SER A 1155 29.17 10.89 -6.70
C SER A 1155 30.31 9.89 -6.97
N ALA A 1156 31.36 9.91 -6.14
CA ALA A 1156 32.42 8.92 -6.12
C ALA A 1156 31.93 7.51 -5.78
N GLY A 1157 30.89 7.33 -4.94
CA GLY A 1157 30.33 6.02 -4.61
C GLY A 1157 29.53 5.41 -5.77
N PHE A 1158 28.74 6.23 -6.48
CA PHE A 1158 28.07 5.84 -7.73
C PHE A 1158 29.07 5.53 -8.84
N ALA A 1159 30.03 6.42 -9.09
CA ALA A 1159 31.07 6.20 -10.09
C ALA A 1159 32.05 5.08 -9.71
N ALA A 1160 32.25 4.77 -8.42
CA ALA A 1160 33.03 3.60 -8.00
C ALA A 1160 32.23 2.30 -8.14
N SER A 1161 30.94 2.30 -7.81
CA SER A 1161 30.07 1.11 -7.91
C SER A 1161 29.70 0.78 -9.36
N VAL A 1162 29.45 1.80 -10.18
CA VAL A 1162 29.18 1.67 -11.61
C VAL A 1162 30.48 1.68 -12.42
N GLY A 1163 31.55 2.34 -11.98
CA GLY A 1163 32.88 2.23 -12.59
C GLY A 1163 33.52 0.85 -12.41
N ARG A 1164 33.12 0.08 -11.38
CA ARG A 1164 33.43 -1.37 -11.28
C ARG A 1164 32.78 -2.21 -12.40
N ILE A 1165 31.75 -1.71 -13.09
CA ILE A 1165 31.20 -2.37 -14.30
C ILE A 1165 32.28 -2.41 -15.41
N SER A 1166 33.24 -1.48 -15.40
CA SER A 1166 34.32 -1.40 -16.39
C SER A 1166 35.64 -2.07 -15.97
N VAL A 1167 35.88 -2.30 -14.67
CA VAL A 1167 37.24 -2.63 -14.17
C VAL A 1167 37.44 -4.09 -13.74
N ASN A 1168 36.39 -4.86 -13.39
CA ASN A 1168 36.57 -6.18 -12.74
C ASN A 1168 36.18 -7.42 -13.58
N TYR A 1169 35.88 -7.29 -14.87
CA TYR A 1169 35.47 -8.46 -15.69
C TYR A 1169 36.01 -8.46 -17.13
N LEU A 1170 37.26 -7.99 -17.31
CA LEU A 1170 38.10 -8.37 -18.45
C LEU A 1170 38.70 -9.75 -18.21
#